data_AF-A0A3X4WCY0-F1
#
_entry.id   AF-A0A3X4WCY0-F1
#
_cell.length_a   1.000
_cell.length_b   1.000
_cell.length_c   1.000
_cell.angle_alpha   90.00
_cell.angle_beta   90.00
_cell.angle_gamma   90.00
#
_symmetry.space_group_name_H-M   'P 1'
#
loop_
_entity.id
_entity.type
_entity.pdbx_description
1 polymer ?
#
loop_
_entity_poly.entity_id
_entity_poly.type
_entity_poly.pdbx_seq_one_letter_code
_entity_poly.pdbx_strand_id
1 'polypeptide(L)'
;MVPSTFSRLNAARALPVVLAALLFAGCGTQAPDQSAAYMQGSAQADSAFYLHQMQQSADDSKTNWQLLAIHALLKEGKSQQAVDLFNQLPQNLNDTQRREQSLLAVEIKLAQKDVAGAQALLDKLKPADFAPNQQARYWQAQIVASQGRPSLTLLRALIAQEPLLAAKDKQKNIDATWQALSAMTPDQARTLVINADENVLQGWLDLQRVWFDNRNDPDMLKAGIADWQKRYPQNPGAKMLPTQLVNVQRFKPASTSKIALLLPLNGQAAVFGRTIQQGFEAAKNLGTQAVETQPAAAPDAPVEPGVEETQPQMTNGVASPSQASVSDLTDDAPAQSATPVSAPQIPPATASAPADPSAELKIYDTSSQPLDQVLAQVQQDGASIVVGPLLKNNVEALMKSNTPLNVLALNQPETVRSFPNICYFALSPEDEARDAAHHIYDQGKQSPLLLIPRSALGDRVANAFTQEWQKLGGGIVLQQKFGSVAELKMGVNGGAGIALTGSPVAASVPAQPGVTIGGLTIPAPPTDAQITGGGRVDAVYILATPEEIGFIKPMIAMRNGTQSGATLYASSRSAQGTSGPDFRLEMEGLQYSEIPMLAGGNMPLMQQALSAVHNDYSLARMYAMGVDAWTLANHFSQMRQVQGFEINGNTGALTASPDCVINRKLSWLKYQQGEIVPAS
;
A
#
# COMPACT_ATOMS: atom_id res chain seq x y z
N MET A 1 -34.21 -2.94 -94.01
CA MET A 1 -33.51 -3.50 -95.18
C MET A 1 -32.66 -2.40 -95.82
N VAL A 2 -31.36 -2.38 -95.58
CA VAL A 2 -30.34 -1.84 -96.50
C VAL A 2 -29.06 -2.65 -96.27
N PRO A 3 -28.41 -3.19 -97.30
CA PRO A 3 -27.24 -4.05 -97.17
C PRO A 3 -25.91 -3.27 -97.27
N SER A 4 -24.87 -4.00 -96.86
CA SER A 4 -23.46 -3.67 -96.69
C SER A 4 -22.69 -3.42 -97.97
N THR A 5 -21.63 -2.61 -97.90
CA THR A 5 -20.37 -2.86 -98.64
C THR A 5 -19.15 -2.43 -97.81
N PHE A 6 -18.20 -3.37 -97.70
CA PHE A 6 -16.88 -3.24 -97.08
C PHE A 6 -15.90 -2.53 -98.01
N SER A 7 -14.97 -1.74 -97.46
CA SER A 7 -13.73 -1.37 -98.13
C SER A 7 -12.53 -1.78 -97.27
N ARG A 8 -11.67 -2.64 -97.85
CA ARG A 8 -10.41 -3.10 -97.29
C ARG A 8 -9.32 -2.05 -97.57
N LEU A 9 -8.60 -1.60 -96.55
CA LEU A 9 -7.28 -0.97 -96.71
C LEU A 9 -6.31 -1.42 -95.61
N ASN A 10 -5.35 -2.26 -96.03
CA ASN A 10 -3.93 -2.30 -95.63
C ASN A 10 -3.54 -2.10 -94.16
N ALA A 11 -3.95 -3.03 -93.30
CA ALA A 11 -3.29 -3.30 -92.02
C ALA A 11 -2.07 -4.22 -92.23
N ALA A 12 -0.90 -3.70 -92.61
CA ALA A 12 0.31 -4.55 -92.69
C ALA A 12 1.68 -3.85 -92.61
N ARG A 13 1.80 -2.53 -92.37
CA ARG A 13 3.13 -1.86 -92.35
C ARG A 13 3.43 -0.94 -91.17
N ALA A 14 2.50 -0.75 -90.22
CA ALA A 14 2.74 0.09 -89.03
C ALA A 14 2.84 -0.70 -87.72
N LEU A 15 2.72 -2.04 -87.74
CA LEU A 15 2.78 -2.85 -86.53
C LEU A 15 4.17 -2.93 -85.87
N PRO A 16 5.32 -2.97 -86.59
CA PRO A 16 6.61 -3.08 -85.91
C PRO A 16 7.08 -1.75 -85.30
N VAL A 17 6.58 -0.60 -85.77
CA VAL A 17 6.95 0.73 -85.24
C VAL A 17 6.14 1.10 -84.00
N VAL A 18 4.86 0.70 -83.93
CA VAL A 18 4.03 0.88 -82.73
C VAL A 18 4.42 -0.10 -81.61
N LEU A 19 4.86 -1.31 -81.95
CA LEU A 19 5.36 -2.27 -80.96
C LEU A 19 6.73 -1.85 -80.38
N ALA A 20 7.60 -1.20 -81.17
CA ALA A 20 8.86 -0.64 -80.68
C ALA A 20 8.67 0.60 -79.78
N ALA A 21 7.66 1.44 -80.04
CA ALA A 21 7.32 2.58 -79.19
C ALA A 21 6.69 2.17 -77.84
N LEU A 22 5.97 1.04 -77.80
CA LEU A 22 5.43 0.47 -76.55
C LEU A 22 6.48 -0.27 -75.70
N LEU A 23 7.62 -0.68 -76.29
CA LEU A 23 8.73 -1.27 -75.55
C LEU A 23 9.66 -0.24 -74.90
N PHE A 24 9.68 1.02 -75.38
CA PHE A 24 10.48 2.10 -74.76
C PHE A 24 9.72 2.96 -73.74
N ALA A 25 8.38 2.84 -73.64
CA ALA A 25 7.58 3.45 -72.58
C ALA A 25 7.42 2.55 -71.33
N GLY A 26 8.16 1.43 -71.27
CA GLY A 26 8.18 0.47 -70.16
C GLY A 26 9.36 0.63 -69.21
N CYS A 27 10.11 1.73 -69.25
CA CYS A 27 10.99 2.08 -68.14
C CYS A 27 10.11 2.56 -66.99
N GLY A 28 9.67 1.61 -66.16
CA GLY A 28 8.99 1.88 -64.90
C GLY A 28 9.82 2.87 -64.10
N THR A 29 9.31 4.09 -63.98
CA THR A 29 9.75 5.04 -62.98
C THR A 29 9.43 4.40 -61.63
N GLN A 30 10.45 3.85 -60.97
CA GLN A 30 10.31 3.40 -59.58
C GLN A 30 9.76 4.58 -58.78
N ALA A 31 8.67 4.34 -58.04
CA ALA A 31 8.15 5.32 -57.11
C ALA A 31 9.31 5.79 -56.21
N PRO A 32 9.43 7.10 -55.92
CA PRO A 32 10.52 7.61 -55.11
C PRO A 32 10.58 6.85 -53.78
N ASP A 33 11.77 6.35 -53.41
CA ASP A 33 11.98 5.58 -52.18
C ASP A 33 11.60 6.41 -50.96
N GLN A 34 10.51 6.04 -50.29
CA GLN A 34 10.01 6.71 -49.09
C GLN A 34 10.57 6.11 -47.80
N SER A 35 11.32 4.99 -47.87
CA SER A 35 11.76 4.23 -46.69
C SER A 35 12.58 5.08 -45.71
N ALA A 36 13.41 5.99 -46.23
CA ALA A 36 14.20 6.92 -45.43
C ALA A 36 13.34 7.92 -44.63
N ALA A 37 12.23 8.41 -45.22
CA ALA A 37 11.31 9.31 -44.56
C ALA A 37 10.53 8.58 -43.44
N TYR A 38 10.08 7.34 -43.72
CA TYR A 38 9.44 6.48 -42.72
C TYR A 38 10.39 6.12 -41.57
N MET A 39 11.66 5.84 -41.85
CA MET A 39 12.71 5.62 -40.84
C MET A 39 12.94 6.85 -39.96
N GLN A 40 12.74 8.05 -40.49
CA GLN A 40 12.76 9.29 -39.73
C GLN A 40 11.44 9.58 -38.99
N GLY A 41 10.41 8.74 -39.16
CA GLY A 41 9.12 8.82 -38.47
C GLY A 41 8.06 9.66 -39.17
N SER A 42 8.17 9.92 -40.49
CA SER A 42 7.21 10.74 -41.23
C SER A 42 5.82 10.09 -41.40
N ALA A 43 5.70 8.78 -41.19
CA ALA A 43 4.44 8.03 -41.24
C ALA A 43 4.55 6.68 -40.50
N GLN A 44 3.48 6.25 -39.83
CA GLN A 44 3.38 4.97 -39.11
C GLN A 44 2.38 4.04 -39.79
N ALA A 45 2.78 2.79 -40.03
CA ALA A 45 1.96 1.72 -40.59
C ALA A 45 2.14 0.42 -39.77
N ASP A 46 1.35 -0.60 -40.06
CA ASP A 46 1.45 -1.90 -39.41
C ASP A 46 2.59 -2.76 -39.99
N SER A 47 2.90 -3.86 -39.30
CA SER A 47 3.95 -4.79 -39.74
C SER A 47 3.65 -5.40 -41.10
N ALA A 48 2.39 -5.68 -41.42
CA ALA A 48 1.99 -6.24 -42.70
C ALA A 48 2.34 -5.32 -43.88
N PHE A 49 2.07 -4.03 -43.75
CA PHE A 49 2.45 -3.03 -44.74
C PHE A 49 3.96 -3.00 -44.95
N TYR A 50 4.76 -2.91 -43.88
CA TYR A 50 6.22 -2.83 -44.00
C TYR A 50 6.84 -4.12 -44.56
N LEU A 51 6.32 -5.29 -44.18
CA LEU A 51 6.75 -6.58 -44.73
C LEU A 51 6.46 -6.68 -46.23
N HIS A 52 5.31 -6.17 -46.67
CA HIS A 52 4.95 -6.13 -48.08
C HIS A 52 5.89 -5.19 -48.86
N GLN A 53 6.16 -3.99 -48.34
CA GLN A 53 7.12 -3.05 -48.96
C GLN A 53 8.54 -3.63 -49.03
N MET A 54 8.97 -4.36 -47.98
CA MET A 54 10.26 -5.05 -47.94
C MET A 54 10.38 -6.10 -49.06
N GLN A 55 9.32 -6.85 -49.38
CA GLN A 55 9.34 -7.85 -50.46
C GLN A 55 9.46 -7.24 -51.85
N GLN A 56 8.97 -6.01 -52.04
CA GLN A 56 8.99 -5.31 -53.32
C GLN A 56 10.22 -4.42 -53.52
N SER A 57 11.04 -4.26 -52.49
CA SER A 57 12.22 -3.39 -52.50
C SER A 57 13.51 -4.18 -52.67
N ALA A 58 14.55 -3.51 -53.16
CA ALA A 58 15.91 -4.03 -53.25
C ALA A 58 16.87 -3.20 -52.38
N ASP A 59 18.07 -3.75 -52.15
CA ASP A 59 19.22 -3.05 -51.55
C ASP A 59 18.90 -2.31 -50.24
N ASP A 60 19.37 -1.06 -50.08
CA ASP A 60 19.22 -0.28 -48.86
C ASP A 60 17.77 -0.01 -48.48
N SER A 61 16.89 0.20 -49.47
CA SER A 61 15.46 0.40 -49.24
C SER A 61 14.82 -0.83 -48.62
N LYS A 62 15.21 -2.04 -49.06
CA LYS A 62 14.76 -3.30 -48.45
C LYS A 62 15.16 -3.38 -46.98
N THR A 63 16.41 -3.04 -46.65
CA THR A 63 16.90 -3.06 -45.26
C THR A 63 16.17 -2.04 -44.39
N ASN A 64 15.88 -0.84 -44.91
CA ASN A 64 15.08 0.16 -44.19
C ASN A 64 13.67 -0.36 -43.89
N TRP A 65 12.98 -0.97 -44.87
CA TRP A 65 11.67 -1.58 -44.64
C TRP A 65 11.73 -2.77 -43.68
N GLN A 66 12.80 -3.55 -43.69
CA GLN A 66 13.02 -4.64 -42.73
C GLN A 66 13.12 -4.10 -41.30
N LEU A 67 13.92 -3.04 -41.06
CA LEU A 67 14.04 -2.40 -39.76
C LEU A 67 12.70 -1.83 -39.26
N LEU A 68 11.95 -1.16 -40.15
CA LEU A 68 10.60 -0.67 -39.86
C LEU A 68 9.62 -1.80 -39.51
N ALA A 69 9.67 -2.92 -40.24
CA ALA A 69 8.86 -4.09 -39.98
C ALA A 69 9.18 -4.71 -38.62
N ILE A 70 10.46 -4.83 -38.24
CA ILE A 70 10.88 -5.32 -36.92
C ILE A 70 10.28 -4.44 -35.81
N HIS A 71 10.39 -3.11 -35.94
CA HIS A 71 9.81 -2.19 -34.95
C HIS A 71 8.29 -2.36 -34.83
N ALA A 72 7.58 -2.45 -35.95
CA ALA A 72 6.12 -2.63 -35.96
C ALA A 72 5.71 -3.98 -35.33
N LEU A 73 6.44 -5.06 -35.63
CA LEU A 73 6.22 -6.39 -35.04
C LEU A 73 6.37 -6.35 -33.51
N LEU A 74 7.37 -5.62 -32.99
CA LEU A 74 7.56 -5.45 -31.54
C LEU A 74 6.40 -4.69 -30.91
N LYS A 75 5.91 -3.62 -31.55
CA LYS A 75 4.72 -2.86 -31.09
C LYS A 75 3.45 -3.70 -31.08
N GLU A 76 3.31 -4.62 -32.03
CA GLU A 76 2.19 -5.56 -32.12
C GLU A 76 2.33 -6.78 -31.19
N GLY A 77 3.43 -6.89 -30.42
CA GLY A 77 3.68 -8.02 -29.51
C GLY A 77 4.13 -9.31 -30.22
N LYS A 78 4.45 -9.25 -31.52
CA LYS A 78 4.95 -10.38 -32.32
C LYS A 78 6.47 -10.56 -32.15
N SER A 79 6.93 -10.68 -30.90
CA SER A 79 8.34 -10.64 -30.53
C SER A 79 9.20 -11.71 -31.22
N GLN A 80 8.68 -12.93 -31.40
CA GLN A 80 9.43 -14.00 -32.05
C GLN A 80 9.70 -13.69 -33.52
N GLN A 81 8.67 -13.22 -34.25
CA GLN A 81 8.82 -12.83 -35.66
C GLN A 81 9.79 -11.66 -35.82
N ALA A 82 9.76 -10.71 -34.87
CA ALA A 82 10.71 -9.59 -34.85
C ALA A 82 12.15 -10.07 -34.67
N VAL A 83 12.40 -11.03 -33.77
CA VAL A 83 13.72 -11.64 -33.54
C VAL A 83 14.20 -12.38 -34.79
N ASP A 84 13.34 -13.19 -35.40
CA ASP A 84 13.68 -13.96 -36.60
C ASP A 84 14.06 -13.02 -37.76
N LEU A 85 13.29 -11.95 -37.94
CA LEU A 85 13.55 -10.94 -38.97
C LEU A 85 14.79 -10.08 -38.67
N PHE A 86 15.08 -9.81 -37.39
CA PHE A 86 16.29 -9.12 -36.95
C PHE A 86 17.56 -9.92 -37.23
N ASN A 87 17.52 -11.24 -37.00
CA ASN A 87 18.65 -12.14 -37.29
C ASN A 87 18.96 -12.28 -38.78
N GLN A 88 18.04 -11.85 -39.66
CA GLN A 88 18.19 -11.85 -41.11
C GLN A 88 18.70 -10.51 -41.67
N LEU A 89 19.07 -9.55 -40.81
CA LEU A 89 19.64 -8.28 -41.27
C LEU A 89 21.00 -8.50 -41.96
N PRO A 90 21.29 -7.76 -43.05
CA PRO A 90 22.58 -7.87 -43.73
C PRO A 90 23.72 -7.39 -42.83
N GLN A 91 24.93 -7.93 -43.03
CA GLN A 91 26.11 -7.58 -42.24
C GLN A 91 26.63 -6.16 -42.57
N ASN A 92 26.43 -5.70 -43.80
CA ASN A 92 26.90 -4.40 -44.28
C ASN A 92 25.79 -3.35 -44.15
N LEU A 93 25.63 -2.79 -42.94
CA LEU A 93 24.67 -1.73 -42.66
C LEU A 93 25.34 -0.34 -42.73
N ASN A 94 24.66 0.63 -43.35
CA ASN A 94 25.07 2.03 -43.27
C ASN A 94 24.90 2.60 -41.85
N ASP A 95 25.45 3.77 -41.56
CA ASP A 95 25.43 4.33 -40.19
C ASP A 95 24.02 4.55 -39.64
N THR A 96 23.07 4.98 -40.50
CA THR A 96 21.67 5.21 -40.10
C THR A 96 20.98 3.89 -39.76
N GLN A 97 21.19 2.86 -40.58
CA GLN A 97 20.68 1.52 -40.33
C GLN A 97 21.31 0.88 -39.08
N ARG A 98 22.62 1.07 -38.84
CA ARG A 98 23.30 0.58 -37.63
C ARG A 98 22.74 1.23 -36.36
N ARG A 99 22.46 2.54 -36.39
CA ARG A 99 21.81 3.22 -35.27
C ARG A 99 20.43 2.64 -34.99
N GLU A 100 19.60 2.48 -36.01
CA GLU A 100 18.27 1.88 -35.84
C GLU A 100 18.35 0.42 -35.34
N GLN A 101 19.23 -0.39 -35.93
CA GLN A 101 19.49 -1.75 -35.48
C GLN A 101 19.87 -1.80 -34.00
N SER A 102 20.75 -0.91 -33.56
CA SER A 102 21.21 -0.88 -32.16
C SER A 102 20.07 -0.60 -31.18
N LEU A 103 19.13 0.26 -31.54
CA LEU A 103 17.94 0.56 -30.74
C LEU A 103 16.94 -0.62 -30.76
N LEU A 104 16.72 -1.23 -31.92
CA LEU A 104 15.90 -2.43 -32.06
C LEU A 104 16.44 -3.61 -31.23
N ALA A 105 17.76 -3.76 -31.15
CA ALA A 105 18.39 -4.78 -30.31
C ALA A 105 18.00 -4.60 -28.83
N VAL A 106 17.96 -3.36 -28.33
CA VAL A 106 17.48 -3.05 -26.98
C VAL A 106 15.99 -3.41 -26.84
N GLU A 107 15.15 -2.96 -27.78
CA GLU A 107 13.70 -3.22 -27.75
C GLU A 107 13.39 -4.73 -27.76
N ILE A 108 14.13 -5.52 -28.53
CA ILE A 108 14.05 -6.99 -28.54
C ILE A 108 14.39 -7.58 -27.18
N LYS A 109 15.49 -7.15 -26.55
CA LYS A 109 15.89 -7.63 -25.23
C LYS A 109 14.82 -7.34 -24.17
N LEU A 110 14.24 -6.14 -24.22
CA LEU A 110 13.11 -5.78 -23.35
C LEU A 110 11.89 -6.66 -23.61
N ALA A 111 11.54 -6.92 -24.88
CA ALA A 111 10.43 -7.80 -25.25
C ALA A 111 10.66 -9.27 -24.79
N GLN A 112 11.91 -9.71 -24.73
CA GLN A 112 12.33 -11.01 -24.18
C GLN A 112 12.42 -11.03 -22.63
N LYS A 113 12.14 -9.90 -21.96
CA LYS A 113 12.30 -9.71 -20.51
C LYS A 113 13.76 -9.79 -20.01
N ASP A 114 14.74 -9.71 -20.91
CA ASP A 114 16.17 -9.63 -20.60
C ASP A 114 16.57 -8.18 -20.30
N VAL A 115 16.20 -7.69 -19.12
CA VAL A 115 16.43 -6.30 -18.72
C VAL A 115 17.92 -6.01 -18.50
N ALA A 116 18.69 -6.96 -17.98
CA ALA A 116 20.13 -6.79 -17.80
C ALA A 116 20.84 -6.65 -19.15
N GLY A 117 20.47 -7.49 -20.14
CA GLY A 117 20.98 -7.39 -21.50
C GLY A 117 20.58 -6.07 -22.18
N ALA A 118 19.34 -5.63 -22.00
CA ALA A 118 18.87 -4.34 -22.52
C ALA A 118 19.67 -3.16 -21.94
N GLN A 119 19.91 -3.14 -20.62
CA GLN A 119 20.69 -2.08 -19.97
C GLN A 119 22.13 -2.04 -20.47
N ALA A 120 22.79 -3.21 -20.59
CA ALA A 120 24.16 -3.30 -21.10
C ALA A 120 24.31 -2.81 -22.56
N LEU A 121 23.23 -2.90 -23.36
CA LEU A 121 23.18 -2.31 -24.69
C LEU A 121 22.97 -0.79 -24.62
N LEU A 122 22.01 -0.33 -23.80
CA LEU A 122 21.72 1.10 -23.62
C LEU A 122 22.94 1.92 -23.15
N ASP A 123 23.76 1.36 -22.26
CA ASP A 123 24.96 2.02 -21.71
C ASP A 123 26.03 2.30 -22.78
N LYS A 124 25.96 1.62 -23.94
CA LYS A 124 26.88 1.81 -25.07
C LYS A 124 26.38 2.86 -26.06
N LEU A 125 25.11 3.24 -25.97
CA LEU A 125 24.45 4.15 -26.91
C LEU A 125 24.42 5.57 -26.33
N LYS A 126 24.58 6.57 -27.20
CA LYS A 126 24.47 7.98 -26.82
C LYS A 126 23.21 8.57 -27.41
N PRO A 127 22.30 9.15 -26.60
CA PRO A 127 21.04 9.72 -27.10
C PRO A 127 21.26 10.83 -28.15
N ALA A 128 22.35 11.59 -28.04
CA ALA A 128 22.69 12.65 -28.99
C ALA A 128 22.95 12.17 -30.43
N ASP A 129 23.25 10.88 -30.61
CA ASP A 129 23.54 10.31 -31.94
C ASP A 129 22.26 9.97 -32.74
N PHE A 130 21.09 10.08 -32.11
CA PHE A 130 19.80 9.67 -32.67
C PHE A 130 18.93 10.86 -33.11
N ALA A 131 18.06 10.63 -34.09
CA ALA A 131 17.02 11.59 -34.48
C ALA A 131 15.94 11.73 -33.37
N PRO A 132 15.16 12.82 -33.30
CA PRO A 132 14.20 13.05 -32.19
C PRO A 132 13.23 11.88 -31.92
N ASN A 133 12.70 11.26 -32.98
CA ASN A 133 11.80 10.10 -32.85
C ASN A 133 12.50 8.85 -32.29
N GLN A 134 13.77 8.66 -32.62
CA GLN A 134 14.61 7.59 -32.08
C GLN A 134 15.04 7.90 -30.63
N GLN A 135 15.30 9.17 -30.29
CA GLN A 135 15.57 9.60 -28.93
C GLN A 135 14.38 9.30 -28.00
N ALA A 136 13.15 9.57 -28.44
CA ALA A 136 11.95 9.25 -27.66
C ALA A 136 11.84 7.75 -27.34
N ARG A 137 12.21 6.89 -28.30
CA ARG A 137 12.28 5.43 -28.14
C ARG A 137 13.43 4.98 -27.24
N TYR A 138 14.61 5.58 -27.37
CA TYR A 138 15.75 5.33 -26.48
C TYR A 138 15.37 5.60 -25.02
N TRP A 139 14.77 6.77 -24.74
CA TRP A 139 14.33 7.10 -23.38
C TRP A 139 13.20 6.19 -22.91
N GLN A 140 12.28 5.81 -23.79
CA GLN A 140 11.24 4.83 -23.46
C GLN A 140 11.85 3.48 -23.05
N ALA A 141 12.86 3.01 -23.77
CA ALA A 141 13.56 1.77 -23.47
C ALA A 141 14.26 1.86 -22.10
N GLN A 142 14.89 2.98 -21.77
CA GLN A 142 15.51 3.20 -20.47
C GLN A 142 14.49 3.26 -19.31
N ILE A 143 13.32 3.86 -19.54
CA ILE A 143 12.21 3.88 -18.58
C ILE A 143 11.72 2.45 -18.30
N VAL A 144 11.52 1.64 -19.34
CA VAL A 144 11.09 0.24 -19.20
C VAL A 144 12.17 -0.61 -18.52
N ALA A 145 13.44 -0.42 -18.88
CA ALA A 145 14.57 -1.11 -18.26
C ALA A 145 14.70 -0.79 -16.75
N SER A 146 14.27 0.40 -16.32
CA SER A 146 14.27 0.79 -14.91
C SER A 146 13.23 0.03 -14.07
N GLN A 147 12.28 -0.69 -14.70
CA GLN A 147 11.24 -1.49 -14.02
C GLN A 147 10.42 -0.71 -12.97
N GLY A 148 10.28 0.61 -13.14
CA GLY A 148 9.61 1.49 -12.19
C GLY A 148 10.34 1.67 -10.86
N ARG A 149 11.61 1.24 -10.74
CA ARG A 149 12.46 1.51 -9.57
C ARG A 149 12.90 2.97 -9.59
N PRO A 150 12.57 3.77 -8.56
CA PRO A 150 13.02 5.15 -8.50
C PRO A 150 14.55 5.24 -8.51
N SER A 151 15.10 6.00 -9.45
CA SER A 151 16.54 6.17 -9.62
C SER A 151 16.81 7.45 -10.40
N LEU A 152 18.04 7.98 -10.26
CA LEU A 152 18.48 9.12 -11.05
C LEU A 152 18.39 8.86 -12.56
N THR A 153 18.71 7.64 -12.98
CA THR A 153 18.61 7.19 -14.38
C THR A 153 17.18 7.26 -14.89
N LEU A 154 16.20 6.77 -14.10
CA LEU A 154 14.79 6.85 -14.46
C LEU A 154 14.31 8.30 -14.54
N LEU A 155 14.67 9.14 -13.58
CA LEU A 155 14.26 10.56 -13.56
C LEU A 155 14.82 11.32 -14.76
N ARG A 156 16.11 11.15 -15.07
CA ARG A 156 16.73 11.76 -16.26
C ARG A 156 16.07 11.31 -17.55
N ALA A 157 15.76 10.01 -17.67
CA ALA A 157 15.09 9.47 -18.86
C ALA A 157 13.68 10.05 -19.04
N LEU A 158 12.89 10.16 -17.95
CA LEU A 158 11.56 10.76 -18.01
C LEU A 158 11.62 12.25 -18.40
N ILE A 159 12.50 13.02 -17.76
CA ILE A 159 12.70 14.45 -18.04
C ILE A 159 13.15 14.68 -19.49
N ALA A 160 14.08 13.86 -20.00
CA ALA A 160 14.58 13.97 -21.36
C ALA A 160 13.55 13.54 -22.43
N GLN A 161 12.61 12.65 -22.07
CA GLN A 161 11.56 12.20 -22.98
C GLN A 161 10.44 13.23 -23.13
N GLU A 162 10.05 13.95 -22.06
CA GLU A 162 8.93 14.91 -22.06
C GLU A 162 8.89 15.87 -23.27
N PRO A 163 9.98 16.55 -23.67
CA PRO A 163 9.92 17.52 -24.78
C PRO A 163 9.67 16.85 -26.13
N LEU A 164 9.91 15.54 -26.25
CA LEU A 164 9.76 14.75 -27.48
C LEU A 164 8.33 14.18 -27.65
N LEU A 165 7.48 14.31 -26.62
CA LEU A 165 6.14 13.70 -26.60
C LEU A 165 5.05 14.66 -27.12
N ALA A 166 3.98 14.07 -27.65
CA ALA A 166 2.75 14.80 -27.95
C ALA A 166 2.01 15.22 -26.66
N ALA A 167 1.15 16.24 -26.74
CA ALA A 167 0.47 16.83 -25.58
C ALA A 167 -0.23 15.80 -24.66
N LYS A 168 -0.90 14.79 -25.23
CA LYS A 168 -1.60 13.74 -24.46
C LYS A 168 -0.63 12.85 -23.66
N ASP A 169 0.56 12.58 -24.21
CA ASP A 169 1.54 11.69 -23.59
C ASP A 169 2.48 12.43 -22.64
N LYS A 170 2.61 13.76 -22.78
CA LYS A 170 3.33 14.61 -21.83
C LYS A 170 2.75 14.49 -20.41
N GLN A 171 1.43 14.53 -20.22
CA GLN A 171 0.84 14.39 -18.88
C GLN A 171 1.20 13.05 -18.24
N LYS A 172 1.16 11.96 -19.00
CA LYS A 172 1.54 10.63 -18.50
C LYS A 172 3.00 10.58 -18.08
N ASN A 173 3.90 11.19 -18.85
CA ASN A 173 5.31 11.27 -18.52
C ASN A 173 5.56 12.15 -17.27
N ILE A 174 4.86 13.27 -17.14
CA ILE A 174 4.92 14.13 -15.94
C ILE A 174 4.42 13.37 -14.71
N ASP A 175 3.29 12.68 -14.82
CA ASP A 175 2.75 11.86 -13.72
C ASP A 175 3.70 10.73 -13.34
N ALA A 176 4.36 10.09 -14.32
CA ALA A 176 5.38 9.07 -14.07
C ALA A 176 6.63 9.65 -13.39
N THR A 177 7.05 10.87 -13.77
CA THR A 177 8.17 11.60 -13.13
C THR A 177 7.85 11.84 -11.67
N TRP A 178 6.65 12.37 -11.40
CA TRP A 178 6.18 12.62 -10.05
C TRP A 178 6.02 11.33 -9.23
N GLN A 179 5.52 10.25 -9.84
CA GLN A 179 5.40 8.95 -9.20
C GLN A 179 6.77 8.38 -8.79
N ALA A 180 7.79 8.52 -9.63
CA ALA A 180 9.14 8.09 -9.30
C ALA A 180 9.69 8.91 -8.12
N LEU A 181 9.52 10.23 -8.12
CA LEU A 181 9.99 11.12 -7.05
C LEU A 181 9.27 10.88 -5.71
N SER A 182 7.95 10.84 -5.72
CA SER A 182 7.13 10.65 -4.52
C SER A 182 7.31 9.27 -3.87
N ALA A 183 7.82 8.29 -4.62
CA ALA A 183 8.17 6.97 -4.10
C ALA A 183 9.58 6.90 -3.47
N MET A 184 10.45 7.89 -3.68
CA MET A 184 11.78 7.94 -3.06
C MET A 184 11.68 8.50 -1.64
N THR A 185 12.46 7.95 -0.70
CA THR A 185 12.58 8.54 0.63
C THR A 185 13.36 9.86 0.58
N PRO A 186 13.18 10.76 1.56
CA PRO A 186 13.97 11.99 1.64
C PRO A 186 15.48 11.74 1.65
N ASP A 187 15.94 10.69 2.32
CA ASP A 187 17.36 10.32 2.35
C ASP A 187 17.86 9.79 1.00
N GLN A 188 17.05 8.97 0.31
CA GLN A 188 17.37 8.53 -1.05
C GLN A 188 17.46 9.69 -2.03
N ALA A 189 16.62 10.72 -1.87
CA ALA A 189 16.67 11.91 -2.72
C ALA A 189 17.86 12.82 -2.40
N ARG A 190 18.26 12.92 -1.13
CA ARG A 190 19.42 13.73 -0.69
C ARG A 190 20.76 13.14 -1.14
N THR A 191 20.85 11.83 -1.32
CA THR A 191 22.08 11.17 -1.82
C THR A 191 22.27 11.29 -3.33
N LEU A 192 21.27 11.81 -4.06
CA LEU A 192 21.40 12.01 -5.51
C LEU A 192 22.39 13.13 -5.82
N VAL A 193 23.44 12.77 -6.55
CA VAL A 193 24.40 13.73 -7.10
C VAL A 193 23.94 14.15 -8.49
N ILE A 194 23.46 15.39 -8.60
CA ILE A 194 23.06 16.00 -9.86
C ILE A 194 24.14 16.98 -10.34
N ASN A 195 24.19 17.21 -11.65
CA ASN A 195 25.08 18.21 -12.23
C ASN A 195 24.50 19.62 -12.02
N ALA A 196 25.37 20.63 -11.99
CA ALA A 196 24.97 22.01 -11.72
C ALA A 196 24.06 22.62 -12.81
N ASP A 197 24.06 22.07 -14.01
CA ASP A 197 23.25 22.51 -15.15
C ASP A 197 21.86 21.84 -15.20
N GLU A 198 21.58 20.85 -14.35
CA GLU A 198 20.31 20.10 -14.31
C GLU A 198 19.19 20.86 -13.58
N ASN A 199 18.93 22.11 -13.98
CA ASN A 199 17.94 23.00 -13.34
C ASN A 199 16.52 22.41 -13.29
N VAL A 200 16.11 21.65 -14.32
CA VAL A 200 14.80 21.00 -14.35
C VAL A 200 14.71 19.90 -13.29
N LEU A 201 15.76 19.09 -13.15
CA LEU A 201 15.82 18.03 -12.13
C LEU A 201 15.90 18.62 -10.73
N GLN A 202 16.70 19.68 -10.53
CA GLN A 202 16.74 20.41 -9.26
C GLN A 202 15.35 20.93 -8.87
N GLY A 203 14.61 21.51 -9.81
CA GLY A 203 13.23 21.93 -9.58
C GLY A 203 12.31 20.78 -9.15
N TRP A 204 12.41 19.61 -9.80
CA TRP A 204 11.66 18.42 -9.42
C TRP A 204 12.00 17.91 -8.00
N LEU A 205 13.28 17.91 -7.62
CA LEU A 205 13.72 17.52 -6.28
C LEU A 205 13.24 18.51 -5.21
N ASP A 206 13.20 19.81 -5.51
CA ASP A 206 12.64 20.80 -4.60
C ASP A 206 11.12 20.65 -4.43
N LEU A 207 10.39 20.32 -5.50
CA LEU A 207 8.97 20.01 -5.39
C LEU A 207 8.72 18.78 -4.50
N GLN A 208 9.58 17.78 -4.63
CA GLN A 208 9.52 16.58 -3.81
C GLN A 208 9.72 16.92 -2.31
N ARG A 209 10.67 17.81 -1.98
CA ARG A 209 10.86 18.30 -0.60
C ARG A 209 9.63 19.02 -0.08
N VAL A 210 9.09 19.97 -0.87
CA VAL A 210 7.84 20.67 -0.55
C VAL A 210 6.71 19.69 -0.25
N TRP A 211 6.60 18.61 -1.02
CA TRP A 211 5.65 17.54 -0.75
C TRP A 211 5.91 16.83 0.56
N PHE A 212 7.11 16.31 0.80
CA PHE A 212 7.39 15.57 2.04
C PHE A 212 7.23 16.40 3.29
N ASP A 213 7.59 17.68 3.24
CA ASP A 213 7.51 18.60 4.37
C ASP A 213 6.06 19.00 4.69
N ASN A 214 5.17 19.05 3.69
CA ASN A 214 3.82 19.62 3.83
C ASN A 214 2.67 18.64 3.53
N ARG A 215 2.90 17.39 3.11
CA ARG A 215 1.85 16.43 2.69
C ARG A 215 0.76 16.14 3.72
N ASN A 216 1.02 16.41 4.99
CA ASN A 216 0.05 16.24 6.08
C ASN A 216 -0.84 17.48 6.28
N ASP A 217 -0.46 18.62 5.71
CA ASP A 217 -1.21 19.88 5.74
C ASP A 217 -1.53 20.33 4.30
N PRO A 218 -2.75 20.04 3.80
CA PRO A 218 -3.13 20.37 2.43
C PRO A 218 -3.03 21.86 2.10
N ASP A 219 -3.24 22.77 3.05
CA ASP A 219 -3.21 24.20 2.79
C ASP A 219 -1.77 24.72 2.72
N MET A 220 -0.89 24.21 3.61
CA MET A 220 0.54 24.48 3.48
C MET A 220 1.13 23.88 2.22
N LEU A 221 0.69 22.68 1.83
CA LEU A 221 1.11 22.07 0.57
C LEU A 221 0.64 22.87 -0.65
N LYS A 222 -0.60 23.36 -0.67
CA LYS A 222 -1.10 24.26 -1.74
C LYS A 222 -0.23 25.51 -1.86
N ALA A 223 0.09 26.16 -0.73
CA ALA A 223 0.93 27.34 -0.70
C ALA A 223 2.36 27.03 -1.17
N GLY A 224 2.94 25.91 -0.72
CA GLY A 224 4.27 25.46 -1.13
C GLY A 224 4.36 25.14 -2.62
N ILE A 225 3.35 24.49 -3.20
CA ILE A 225 3.27 24.25 -4.65
C ILE A 225 3.21 25.57 -5.42
N ALA A 226 2.41 26.54 -4.95
CA ALA A 226 2.28 27.84 -5.60
C ALA A 226 3.60 28.66 -5.55
N ASP A 227 4.35 28.61 -4.44
CA ASP A 227 5.69 29.21 -4.35
C ASP A 227 6.68 28.52 -5.28
N TRP A 228 6.67 27.18 -5.29
CA TRP A 228 7.53 26.38 -6.17
C TRP A 228 7.31 26.70 -7.66
N GLN A 229 6.05 26.82 -8.12
CA GLN A 229 5.73 27.19 -9.51
C GLN A 229 6.30 28.56 -9.91
N LYS A 230 6.34 29.52 -8.97
CA LYS A 230 6.94 30.84 -9.20
C LYS A 230 8.47 30.78 -9.30
N ARG A 231 9.11 29.90 -8.51
CA ARG A 231 10.57 29.70 -8.50
C ARG A 231 11.07 28.97 -9.74
N TYR A 232 10.27 28.04 -10.28
CA TYR A 232 10.64 27.18 -11.41
C TYR A 232 9.69 27.30 -12.62
N PRO A 233 9.49 28.50 -13.19
CA PRO A 233 8.47 28.72 -14.23
C PRO A 233 8.73 27.97 -15.54
N GLN A 234 9.98 27.55 -15.79
CA GLN A 234 10.36 26.79 -16.97
C GLN A 234 10.27 25.27 -16.78
N ASN A 235 10.08 24.78 -15.56
CA ASN A 235 9.96 23.34 -15.30
C ASN A 235 8.67 22.80 -15.95
N PRO A 236 8.70 21.63 -16.64
CA PRO A 236 7.49 21.04 -17.22
C PRO A 236 6.37 20.85 -16.21
N GLY A 237 6.69 20.45 -14.97
CA GLY A 237 5.74 20.30 -13.87
C GLY A 237 5.12 21.62 -13.40
N ALA A 238 5.77 22.76 -13.63
CA ALA A 238 5.19 24.06 -13.28
C ALA A 238 4.18 24.53 -14.34
N LYS A 239 4.43 24.21 -15.62
CA LYS A 239 3.54 24.50 -16.75
C LYS A 239 2.33 23.56 -16.76
N MET A 240 2.56 22.29 -16.45
CA MET A 240 1.55 21.25 -16.38
C MET A 240 1.80 20.41 -15.13
N LEU A 241 1.03 20.70 -14.08
CA LEU A 241 1.20 20.02 -12.79
C LEU A 241 0.91 18.51 -12.91
N PRO A 242 1.62 17.67 -12.15
CA PRO A 242 1.23 16.28 -11.96
C PRO A 242 -0.22 16.18 -11.49
N THR A 243 -0.96 15.21 -12.02
CA THR A 243 -2.39 15.01 -11.73
C THR A 243 -2.64 14.92 -10.21
N GLN A 244 -1.77 14.22 -9.48
CA GLN A 244 -1.86 14.12 -8.02
C GLN A 244 -1.78 15.49 -7.33
N LEU A 245 -0.95 16.41 -7.82
CA LEU A 245 -0.80 17.76 -7.26
C LEU A 245 -1.95 18.69 -7.67
N VAL A 246 -2.50 18.52 -8.88
CA VAL A 246 -3.73 19.20 -9.29
C VAL A 246 -4.88 18.82 -8.34
N ASN A 247 -4.96 17.57 -7.92
CA ASN A 247 -5.96 17.13 -6.95
C ASN A 247 -5.78 17.78 -5.58
N VAL A 248 -4.53 18.01 -5.15
CA VAL A 248 -4.27 18.78 -3.92
C VAL A 248 -4.77 20.21 -4.04
N GLN A 249 -4.55 20.87 -5.17
CA GLN A 249 -5.09 22.22 -5.40
C GLN A 249 -6.62 22.26 -5.33
N ARG A 250 -7.28 21.18 -5.77
CA ARG A 250 -8.73 21.01 -5.73
C ARG A 250 -9.26 20.39 -4.44
N PHE A 251 -8.37 20.04 -3.51
CA PHE A 251 -8.73 19.34 -2.28
C PHE A 251 -9.71 20.18 -1.45
N LYS A 252 -10.82 19.55 -1.11
CA LYS A 252 -11.83 20.06 -0.18
C LYS A 252 -11.89 19.10 1.02
N PRO A 253 -12.01 19.62 2.25
CA PRO A 253 -12.27 18.79 3.42
C PRO A 253 -13.48 17.88 3.19
N ALA A 254 -13.41 16.66 3.71
CA ALA A 254 -14.52 15.72 3.61
C ALA A 254 -15.77 16.25 4.31
N SER A 255 -16.94 15.98 3.73
CA SER A 255 -18.26 16.17 4.33
C SER A 255 -18.99 14.84 4.31
N THR A 256 -19.84 14.57 5.30
CA THR A 256 -20.67 13.37 5.36
C THR A 256 -22.07 13.55 4.79
N SER A 257 -22.38 14.72 4.21
CA SER A 257 -23.67 15.00 3.56
C SER A 257 -23.98 14.05 2.39
N LYS A 258 -22.96 13.60 1.65
CA LYS A 258 -23.12 12.64 0.55
C LYS A 258 -21.96 11.65 0.49
N ILE A 259 -22.24 10.41 0.84
CA ILE A 259 -21.26 9.34 0.98
C ILE A 259 -21.45 8.29 -0.12
N ALA A 260 -20.35 7.88 -0.75
CA ALA A 260 -20.31 6.73 -1.62
C ALA A 260 -19.69 5.52 -0.89
N LEU A 261 -20.44 4.43 -0.77
CA LEU A 261 -19.99 3.19 -0.13
C LEU A 261 -19.64 2.16 -1.20
N LEU A 262 -18.35 1.83 -1.31
CA LEU A 262 -17.78 0.95 -2.33
C LEU A 262 -17.46 -0.41 -1.74
N LEU A 263 -18.32 -1.40 -2.00
CA LEU A 263 -18.20 -2.74 -1.42
C LEU A 263 -18.35 -3.81 -2.50
N PRO A 264 -17.76 -5.01 -2.32
CA PRO A 264 -18.05 -6.15 -3.17
C PRO A 264 -19.41 -6.72 -2.78
N LEU A 265 -20.42 -6.63 -3.66
CA LEU A 265 -21.78 -7.08 -3.36
C LEU A 265 -22.16 -8.40 -4.04
N ASN A 266 -21.27 -8.90 -4.90
CA ASN A 266 -21.40 -10.19 -5.59
C ASN A 266 -20.16 -11.08 -5.38
N GLY A 267 -20.31 -12.37 -5.71
CA GLY A 267 -19.25 -13.37 -5.56
C GLY A 267 -18.98 -13.77 -4.10
N GLN A 268 -17.84 -14.41 -3.85
CA GLN A 268 -17.48 -14.97 -2.54
C GLN A 268 -17.31 -13.90 -1.45
N ALA A 269 -16.93 -12.68 -1.83
CA ALA A 269 -16.71 -11.58 -0.89
C ALA A 269 -17.99 -10.82 -0.49
N ALA A 270 -19.14 -11.14 -1.11
CA ALA A 270 -20.40 -10.45 -0.89
C ALA A 270 -20.86 -10.47 0.57
N VAL A 271 -20.59 -11.56 1.29
CA VAL A 271 -20.95 -11.67 2.71
C VAL A 271 -20.26 -10.58 3.54
N PHE A 272 -18.95 -10.37 3.33
CA PHE A 272 -18.20 -9.33 4.04
C PHE A 272 -18.67 -7.93 3.67
N GLY A 273 -18.90 -7.68 2.38
CA GLY A 273 -19.44 -6.40 1.90
C GLY A 273 -20.80 -6.08 2.55
N ARG A 274 -21.75 -7.02 2.51
CA ARG A 274 -23.08 -6.83 3.11
C ARG A 274 -23.02 -6.62 4.62
N THR A 275 -22.15 -7.34 5.33
CA THR A 275 -22.01 -7.18 6.78
C THR A 275 -21.43 -5.81 7.16
N ILE A 276 -20.41 -5.32 6.42
CA ILE A 276 -19.88 -3.97 6.60
C ILE A 276 -20.95 -2.92 6.30
N GLN A 277 -21.72 -3.10 5.21
CA GLN A 277 -22.83 -2.21 4.85
C GLN A 277 -23.85 -2.10 6.00
N GLN A 278 -24.26 -3.23 6.59
CA GLN A 278 -25.22 -3.25 7.69
C GLN A 278 -24.70 -2.49 8.92
N GLY A 279 -23.44 -2.70 9.30
CA GLY A 279 -22.81 -1.97 10.41
C GLY A 279 -22.73 -0.45 10.14
N PHE A 280 -22.37 -0.08 8.91
CA PHE A 280 -22.29 1.32 8.48
C PHE A 280 -23.66 2.01 8.50
N GLU A 281 -24.70 1.36 7.97
CA GLU A 281 -26.07 1.88 7.98
C GLU A 281 -26.64 1.98 9.41
N ALA A 282 -26.34 1.02 10.28
CA ALA A 282 -26.74 1.08 11.68
C ALA A 282 -26.14 2.31 12.38
N ALA A 283 -24.84 2.54 12.21
CA ALA A 283 -24.14 3.70 12.76
C ALA A 283 -24.64 5.03 12.17
N LYS A 284 -24.93 5.08 10.87
CA LYS A 284 -25.53 6.25 10.23
C LYS A 284 -26.88 6.61 10.86
N ASN A 285 -27.74 5.62 11.09
CA ASN A 285 -29.12 5.84 11.54
C ASN A 285 -29.23 6.10 13.04
N LEU A 286 -28.40 5.43 13.85
CA LEU A 286 -28.47 5.47 15.31
C LEU A 286 -27.38 6.34 15.94
N GLY A 287 -26.38 6.76 15.16
CA GLY A 287 -25.16 7.36 15.66
C GLY A 287 -24.23 6.32 16.28
N THR A 288 -23.05 6.76 16.69
CA THR A 288 -22.12 5.92 17.45
C THR A 288 -21.96 6.42 18.88
N GLN A 289 -21.78 5.49 19.80
CA GLN A 289 -21.36 5.79 21.16
C GLN A 289 -19.87 5.45 21.27
N ALA A 290 -19.12 6.30 21.96
CA ALA A 290 -17.74 5.97 22.31
C ALA A 290 -17.77 4.73 23.21
N VAL A 291 -16.84 3.82 22.97
CA VAL A 291 -16.72 2.62 23.80
C VAL A 291 -16.13 3.02 25.16
N GLU A 292 -16.75 2.59 26.25
CA GLU A 292 -16.18 2.78 27.59
C GLU A 292 -14.89 1.96 27.71
N THR A 293 -13.76 2.63 27.94
CA THR A 293 -12.50 1.96 28.26
C THR A 293 -12.55 1.50 29.71
N GLN A 294 -12.65 0.19 29.94
CA GLN A 294 -12.39 -0.36 31.27
C GLN A 294 -10.90 -0.17 31.59
N PRO A 295 -10.53 0.52 32.68
CA PRO A 295 -9.14 0.64 33.08
C PRO A 295 -8.57 -0.75 33.41
N ALA A 296 -7.33 -1.02 33.02
CA ALA A 296 -6.54 -2.05 33.69
C ALA A 296 -6.49 -1.67 35.17
N ALA A 297 -6.89 -2.59 36.06
CA ALA A 297 -6.84 -2.36 37.49
C ALA A 297 -5.40 -1.99 37.88
N ALA A 298 -5.22 -0.80 38.46
CA ALA A 298 -3.95 -0.43 39.07
C ALA A 298 -3.61 -1.46 40.16
N PRO A 299 -2.33 -1.79 40.39
CA PRO A 299 -1.96 -2.68 41.48
C PRO A 299 -2.46 -2.09 42.80
N ASP A 300 -3.19 -2.90 43.58
CA ASP A 300 -3.71 -2.52 44.90
C ASP A 300 -2.62 -1.81 45.72
N ALA A 301 -2.82 -0.51 45.97
CA ALA A 301 -2.15 0.15 47.06
C ALA A 301 -2.72 -0.43 48.38
N PRO A 302 -1.90 -0.64 49.42
CA PRO A 302 -2.37 -1.24 50.66
C PRO A 302 -3.48 -0.39 51.28
N VAL A 303 -4.64 -1.00 51.51
CA VAL A 303 -5.77 -0.41 52.23
C VAL A 303 -5.36 -0.18 53.68
N GLU A 304 -5.21 1.08 54.07
CA GLU A 304 -5.30 1.46 55.50
C GLU A 304 -6.76 1.32 55.96
N PRO A 305 -7.02 0.81 57.17
CA PRO A 305 -8.37 0.49 57.61
C PRO A 305 -9.21 1.76 57.84
N GLY A 306 -10.22 1.92 56.99
CA GLY A 306 -11.28 2.92 57.12
C GLY A 306 -12.29 2.52 58.20
N VAL A 307 -12.54 3.49 59.07
CA VAL A 307 -13.53 3.55 60.15
C VAL A 307 -14.98 3.41 59.68
N GLU A 308 -15.79 2.86 60.59
CA GLU A 308 -17.19 2.45 60.49
C GLU A 308 -18.18 3.51 59.95
N GLU A 309 -19.15 3.02 59.18
CA GLU A 309 -20.38 3.72 58.78
C GLU A 309 -21.32 3.97 59.96
N THR A 310 -21.90 5.16 60.04
CA THR A 310 -23.12 5.42 60.83
C THR A 310 -24.26 5.96 59.98
N GLN A 311 -25.41 5.30 60.15
CA GLN A 311 -26.74 5.59 59.61
C GLN A 311 -27.31 6.98 59.99
N PRO A 312 -28.36 7.46 59.27
CA PRO A 312 -28.94 8.77 59.51
C PRO A 312 -30.03 8.73 60.60
N GLN A 313 -30.01 9.68 61.54
CA GLN A 313 -31.12 9.90 62.46
C GLN A 313 -31.44 11.39 62.65
N MET A 314 -32.73 11.69 62.64
CA MET A 314 -33.33 13.02 62.73
C MET A 314 -33.42 13.54 64.18
N THR A 315 -33.51 14.87 64.27
CA THR A 315 -34.18 15.73 65.28
C THR A 315 -33.34 16.43 66.37
N ASN A 316 -33.58 17.75 66.41
CA ASN A 316 -33.60 18.71 67.53
C ASN A 316 -32.36 18.92 68.42
N GLY A 317 -31.91 20.19 68.45
CA GLY A 317 -31.73 20.90 69.72
C GLY A 317 -30.37 21.57 69.96
N VAL A 318 -30.42 22.90 70.05
CA VAL A 318 -29.71 23.80 70.98
C VAL A 318 -28.16 23.92 71.02
N ALA A 319 -27.74 25.18 70.89
CA ALA A 319 -26.66 25.89 71.61
C ALA A 319 -25.16 25.69 71.23
N SER A 320 -24.65 26.68 70.46
CA SER A 320 -23.44 27.52 70.65
C SER A 320 -22.60 27.37 71.96
N PRO A 321 -21.39 27.97 72.05
CA PRO A 321 -20.24 28.09 71.13
C PRO A 321 -18.88 27.85 71.88
N SER A 322 -17.72 27.97 71.21
CA SER A 322 -16.41 28.51 71.71
C SER A 322 -15.29 28.07 70.75
N GLN A 323 -14.63 28.98 70.00
CA GLN A 323 -13.41 29.74 70.38
C GLN A 323 -12.16 28.82 70.52
N ALA A 324 -10.95 29.14 70.06
CA ALA A 324 -10.37 30.29 69.36
C ALA A 324 -8.86 30.02 69.14
N SER A 325 -8.30 30.52 68.03
CA SER A 325 -6.93 31.09 67.83
C SER A 325 -5.67 30.19 68.06
N VAL A 326 -4.45 30.47 67.61
CA VAL A 326 -3.73 31.68 67.13
C VAL A 326 -2.55 31.23 66.22
N SER A 327 -2.13 32.12 65.33
CA SER A 327 -0.92 32.17 64.50
C SER A 327 0.43 32.30 65.26
N ASP A 328 1.54 31.93 64.60
CA ASP A 328 2.87 32.58 64.69
C ASP A 328 3.76 32.09 63.51
N LEU A 329 4.06 32.92 62.49
CA LEU A 329 5.26 33.76 62.28
C LEU A 329 6.57 32.95 62.05
N THR A 330 6.94 32.71 60.77
CA THR A 330 7.91 33.44 59.91
C THR A 330 9.39 33.16 60.18
N ASP A 331 10.07 32.58 59.18
CA ASP A 331 11.42 32.99 58.77
C ASP A 331 11.65 32.69 57.27
N ASP A 332 12.24 33.68 56.60
CA ASP A 332 12.39 33.87 55.15
C ASP A 332 13.77 33.40 54.66
N ALA A 333 13.86 32.81 53.45
CA ALA A 333 14.97 32.90 52.45
C ALA A 333 14.88 31.78 51.38
N PRO A 334 15.47 31.94 50.16
CA PRO A 334 14.88 32.62 49.01
C PRO A 334 14.57 31.66 47.84
N ALA A 335 13.70 32.14 46.96
CA ALA A 335 13.19 31.47 45.76
C ALA A 335 14.25 30.77 44.88
N GLN A 336 14.16 29.44 44.79
CA GLN A 336 14.50 28.70 43.58
C GLN A 336 13.22 28.49 42.79
N SER A 337 13.17 29.08 41.59
CA SER A 337 12.13 28.88 40.59
C SER A 337 12.02 27.40 40.23
N ALA A 338 11.08 26.72 40.87
CA ALA A 338 10.54 25.46 40.37
C ALA A 338 9.85 25.76 39.03
N THR A 339 10.38 25.16 37.97
CA THR A 339 9.71 25.00 36.69
C THR A 339 8.25 24.58 36.92
N PRO A 340 7.26 25.20 36.26
CA PRO A 340 5.89 24.73 36.37
C PRO A 340 5.86 23.30 35.81
N VAL A 341 5.65 22.34 36.71
CA VAL A 341 5.22 20.99 36.37
C VAL A 341 3.98 21.17 35.50
N SER A 342 4.11 20.76 34.24
CA SER A 342 3.06 20.81 33.24
C SER A 342 1.75 20.31 33.84
N ALA A 343 0.72 21.13 33.68
CA ALA A 343 -0.67 20.78 33.97
C ALA A 343 -1.02 19.43 33.32
N PRO A 344 -1.94 18.65 33.93
CA PRO A 344 -2.33 17.35 33.40
C PRO A 344 -2.74 17.47 31.93
N GLN A 345 -2.16 16.60 31.10
CA GLN A 345 -2.58 16.42 29.71
C GLN A 345 -4.10 16.23 29.71
N ILE A 346 -4.80 17.10 28.97
CA ILE A 346 -6.22 16.97 28.70
C ILE A 346 -6.43 15.54 28.15
N PRO A 347 -7.27 14.70 28.78
CA PRO A 347 -7.61 13.40 28.21
C PRO A 347 -8.10 13.60 26.77
N PRO A 348 -7.66 12.80 25.79
CA PRO A 348 -8.17 12.93 24.43
C PRO A 348 -9.70 12.84 24.47
N ALA A 349 -10.37 13.84 23.87
CA ALA A 349 -11.82 13.86 23.80
C ALA A 349 -12.30 12.58 23.09
N THR A 350 -13.12 11.79 23.76
CA THR A 350 -13.69 10.56 23.21
C THR A 350 -14.63 10.90 22.05
N ALA A 351 -14.09 10.93 20.84
CA ALA A 351 -14.83 11.34 19.66
C ALA A 351 -15.86 10.26 19.26
N SER A 352 -17.15 10.59 19.36
CA SER A 352 -18.24 9.83 18.75
C SER A 352 -18.67 10.47 17.43
N ALA A 353 -19.45 9.76 16.61
CA ALA A 353 -20.07 10.32 15.42
C ALA A 353 -21.59 10.43 15.60
N PRO A 354 -22.19 11.59 15.29
CA PRO A 354 -23.62 11.75 15.40
C PRO A 354 -24.35 10.85 14.40
N ALA A 355 -25.61 10.55 14.70
CA ALA A 355 -26.54 10.02 13.72
C ALA A 355 -26.79 11.08 12.64
N ASP A 356 -26.74 10.68 11.37
CA ASP A 356 -27.17 11.52 10.26
C ASP A 356 -28.00 10.69 9.28
N PRO A 357 -29.28 10.43 9.61
CA PRO A 357 -30.17 9.73 8.70
C PRO A 357 -30.42 10.53 7.40
N SER A 358 -30.14 11.85 7.40
CA SER A 358 -30.32 12.73 6.24
C SER A 358 -29.17 12.68 5.23
N ALA A 359 -27.99 12.17 5.64
CA ALA A 359 -26.87 11.95 4.74
C ALA A 359 -27.27 11.10 3.54
N GLU A 360 -26.99 11.54 2.32
CA GLU A 360 -27.26 10.76 1.12
C GLU A 360 -26.21 9.63 1.02
N LEU A 361 -26.63 8.37 1.17
CA LEU A 361 -25.76 7.20 1.04
C LEU A 361 -26.03 6.51 -0.30
N LYS A 362 -25.04 6.51 -1.20
CA LYS A 362 -25.08 5.75 -2.45
C LYS A 362 -24.12 4.57 -2.38
N ILE A 363 -24.60 3.39 -2.77
CA ILE A 363 -23.82 2.15 -2.72
C ILE A 363 -23.38 1.77 -4.13
N TYR A 364 -22.10 1.43 -4.28
CA TYR A 364 -21.51 1.02 -5.54
C TYR A 364 -20.88 -0.36 -5.41
N ASP A 365 -21.24 -1.26 -6.32
CA ASP A 365 -20.67 -2.60 -6.35
C ASP A 365 -19.32 -2.62 -7.08
N THR A 366 -18.26 -2.82 -6.32
CA THR A 366 -16.88 -2.90 -6.84
C THR A 366 -16.55 -4.24 -7.51
N SER A 367 -17.48 -5.20 -7.53
CA SER A 367 -17.31 -6.48 -8.24
C SER A 367 -17.89 -6.49 -9.65
N SER A 368 -18.70 -5.47 -10.00
CA SER A 368 -19.38 -5.39 -11.30
C SER A 368 -18.61 -4.60 -12.37
N GLN A 369 -17.76 -3.65 -11.97
CA GLN A 369 -17.02 -2.77 -12.89
C GLN A 369 -15.60 -2.47 -12.37
N PRO A 370 -14.65 -2.13 -13.26
CA PRO A 370 -13.34 -1.61 -12.89
C PRO A 370 -13.44 -0.39 -11.96
N LEU A 371 -12.57 -0.30 -10.96
CA LEU A 371 -12.65 0.72 -9.91
C LEU A 371 -12.54 2.16 -10.45
N ASP A 372 -11.73 2.39 -11.48
CA ASP A 372 -11.57 3.70 -12.13
C ASP A 372 -12.91 4.22 -12.69
N GLN A 373 -13.72 3.33 -13.28
CA GLN A 373 -15.06 3.68 -13.76
C GLN A 373 -16.00 3.99 -12.60
N VAL A 374 -15.95 3.19 -11.53
CA VAL A 374 -16.76 3.43 -10.32
C VAL A 374 -16.40 4.78 -9.69
N LEU A 375 -15.11 5.09 -9.53
CA LEU A 375 -14.66 6.38 -8.97
C LEU A 375 -15.06 7.57 -9.86
N ALA A 376 -15.00 7.42 -11.18
CA ALA A 376 -15.47 8.45 -12.10
C ALA A 376 -16.98 8.70 -11.95
N GLN A 377 -17.78 7.63 -11.82
CA GLN A 377 -19.22 7.72 -11.57
C GLN A 377 -19.52 8.39 -10.22
N VAL A 378 -18.82 7.98 -9.15
CA VAL A 378 -18.95 8.58 -7.81
C VAL A 378 -18.65 10.08 -7.83
N GLN A 379 -17.64 10.48 -8.59
CA GLN A 379 -17.29 11.89 -8.75
C GLN A 379 -18.37 12.66 -9.50
N GLN A 380 -18.99 12.08 -10.54
CA GLN A 380 -20.12 12.69 -11.25
C GLN A 380 -21.35 12.81 -10.35
N ASP A 381 -21.58 11.82 -9.48
CA ASP A 381 -22.65 11.82 -8.49
C ASP A 381 -22.45 12.87 -7.38
N GLY A 382 -21.24 13.45 -7.28
CA GLY A 382 -20.93 14.54 -6.36
C GLY A 382 -20.72 14.10 -4.91
N ALA A 383 -20.32 12.84 -4.68
CA ALA A 383 -20.00 12.38 -3.33
C ALA A 383 -18.81 13.17 -2.74
N SER A 384 -18.92 13.55 -1.48
CA SER A 384 -17.88 14.32 -0.77
C SER A 384 -16.83 13.42 -0.11
N ILE A 385 -17.19 12.16 0.17
CA ILE A 385 -16.29 11.13 0.67
C ILE A 385 -16.69 9.74 0.14
N VAL A 386 -15.68 8.91 -0.09
CA VAL A 386 -15.79 7.51 -0.45
C VAL A 386 -15.36 6.66 0.73
N VAL A 387 -16.17 5.67 1.07
CA VAL A 387 -15.82 4.63 2.06
C VAL A 387 -15.71 3.31 1.30
N GLY A 388 -14.53 2.70 1.34
CA GLY A 388 -14.12 1.61 0.44
C GLY A 388 -13.06 2.06 -0.57
N PRO A 389 -12.56 1.15 -1.43
CA PRO A 389 -12.98 -0.24 -1.59
C PRO A 389 -12.45 -1.16 -0.48
N LEU A 390 -12.98 -2.39 -0.43
CA LEU A 390 -12.60 -3.43 0.54
C LEU A 390 -11.54 -4.41 0.00
N LEU A 391 -11.65 -4.82 -1.27
CA LEU A 391 -10.74 -5.84 -1.81
C LEU A 391 -9.36 -5.25 -2.11
N LYS A 392 -8.31 -6.00 -1.77
CA LYS A 392 -6.91 -5.54 -1.86
C LYS A 392 -6.51 -5.10 -3.27
N ASN A 393 -6.92 -5.82 -4.29
CA ASN A 393 -6.72 -5.47 -5.69
C ASN A 393 -7.34 -4.10 -6.05
N ASN A 394 -8.52 -3.80 -5.50
CA ASN A 394 -9.19 -2.51 -5.69
C ASN A 394 -8.47 -1.41 -4.90
N VAL A 395 -7.98 -1.68 -3.69
CA VAL A 395 -7.16 -0.71 -2.94
C VAL A 395 -5.85 -0.39 -3.68
N GLU A 396 -5.23 -1.38 -4.32
CA GLU A 396 -4.04 -1.16 -5.17
C GLU A 396 -4.37 -0.37 -6.45
N ALA A 397 -5.56 -0.60 -7.04
CA ALA A 397 -6.04 0.20 -8.16
C ALA A 397 -6.35 1.65 -7.76
N LEU A 398 -6.88 1.87 -6.55
CA LEU A 398 -7.16 3.20 -6.00
C LEU A 398 -5.89 4.07 -6.01
N MET A 399 -4.76 3.52 -5.58
CA MET A 399 -3.47 4.21 -5.56
C MET A 399 -2.98 4.67 -6.93
N LYS A 400 -3.50 4.06 -8.01
CA LYS A 400 -3.14 4.38 -9.40
C LYS A 400 -4.16 5.31 -10.07
N SER A 401 -5.32 5.50 -9.45
CA SER A 401 -6.44 6.23 -10.05
C SER A 401 -6.25 7.75 -10.06
N ASN A 402 -5.37 8.30 -9.21
CA ASN A 402 -5.24 9.74 -8.96
C ASN A 402 -6.62 10.40 -8.77
N THR A 403 -7.51 9.79 -7.99
CA THR A 403 -8.82 10.38 -7.70
C THR A 403 -8.68 11.67 -6.86
N PRO A 404 -9.51 12.70 -7.12
CA PRO A 404 -9.59 13.88 -6.27
C PRO A 404 -10.51 13.69 -5.05
N LEU A 405 -11.23 12.55 -4.97
CA LEU A 405 -12.19 12.28 -3.90
C LEU A 405 -11.47 11.98 -2.57
N ASN A 406 -12.06 12.36 -1.45
CA ASN A 406 -11.63 11.84 -0.15
C ASN A 406 -12.02 10.37 -0.04
N VAL A 407 -11.07 9.50 0.28
CA VAL A 407 -11.28 8.05 0.31
C VAL A 407 -10.81 7.45 1.63
N LEU A 408 -11.72 6.83 2.37
CA LEU A 408 -11.41 5.92 3.47
C LEU A 408 -11.45 4.49 2.91
N ALA A 409 -10.30 3.97 2.48
CA ALA A 409 -10.18 2.59 2.00
C ALA A 409 -10.37 1.62 3.17
N LEU A 410 -11.16 0.56 2.96
CA LEU A 410 -11.47 -0.45 3.99
C LEU A 410 -10.48 -1.63 3.97
N ASN A 411 -9.27 -1.37 3.47
CA ASN A 411 -8.16 -2.31 3.49
C ASN A 411 -6.86 -1.53 3.22
N GLN A 412 -5.73 -2.22 3.33
CA GLN A 412 -4.42 -1.65 3.04
C GLN A 412 -3.71 -2.39 1.89
N PRO A 413 -2.96 -1.66 1.03
CA PRO A 413 -2.12 -2.27 0.00
C PRO A 413 -0.89 -2.95 0.61
N GLU A 414 -0.16 -3.75 -0.16
CA GLU A 414 1.12 -4.33 0.29
C GLU A 414 2.18 -3.28 0.58
N THR A 415 2.14 -2.19 -0.18
CA THR A 415 3.05 -1.07 -0.01
C THR A 415 2.22 0.18 0.16
N VAL A 416 2.14 0.67 1.39
CA VAL A 416 1.45 1.92 1.71
C VAL A 416 2.17 3.08 1.03
N ARG A 417 1.40 4.03 0.49
CA ARG A 417 1.90 5.32 0.01
C ARG A 417 1.07 6.42 0.61
N SER A 418 1.72 7.53 0.94
CA SER A 418 1.04 8.71 1.45
C SER A 418 0.32 9.44 0.33
N PHE A 419 -0.99 9.62 0.49
CA PHE A 419 -1.80 10.54 -0.30
C PHE A 419 -2.46 11.55 0.66
N PRO A 420 -2.85 12.74 0.19
CA PRO A 420 -3.48 13.79 1.00
C PRO A 420 -5.00 13.63 1.09
N ASN A 421 -5.58 12.69 0.34
CA ASN A 421 -7.01 12.41 0.28
C ASN A 421 -7.36 10.93 0.47
N ILE A 422 -6.41 10.06 0.87
CA ILE A 422 -6.67 8.61 1.07
C ILE A 422 -6.20 8.14 2.45
N CYS A 423 -7.06 7.50 3.23
CA CYS A 423 -6.71 6.85 4.48
C CYS A 423 -7.05 5.36 4.40
N TYR A 424 -6.29 4.52 5.11
CA TYR A 424 -6.41 3.07 5.06
C TYR A 424 -6.85 2.54 6.41
N PHE A 425 -8.05 1.94 6.46
CA PHE A 425 -8.58 1.30 7.65
C PHE A 425 -8.75 -0.19 7.39
N ALA A 426 -7.99 -1.02 8.09
CA ALA A 426 -8.00 -2.47 7.91
C ALA A 426 -8.08 -3.18 9.27
N LEU A 427 -8.76 -4.33 9.28
CA LEU A 427 -8.67 -5.27 10.40
C LEU A 427 -7.51 -6.25 10.17
N SER A 428 -6.29 -5.73 10.00
CA SER A 428 -5.14 -6.55 9.60
C SER A 428 -4.53 -7.31 10.78
N PRO A 429 -4.18 -8.61 10.61
CA PRO A 429 -3.43 -9.36 11.62
C PRO A 429 -2.04 -8.77 11.90
N GLU A 430 -1.47 -8.04 10.96
CA GLU A 430 -0.20 -7.35 11.12
C GLU A 430 -0.31 -6.20 12.15
N ASP A 431 -1.40 -5.44 12.16
CA ASP A 431 -1.61 -4.36 13.15
C ASP A 431 -1.85 -4.94 14.54
N GLU A 432 -2.61 -6.05 14.63
CA GLU A 432 -2.82 -6.78 15.88
C GLU A 432 -1.51 -7.37 16.41
N ALA A 433 -0.59 -7.80 15.54
CA ALA A 433 0.73 -8.24 15.94
C ALA A 433 1.63 -7.10 16.48
N ARG A 434 1.47 -5.88 15.96
CA ARG A 434 2.14 -4.69 16.51
C ARG A 434 1.60 -4.36 17.89
N ASP A 435 0.28 -4.36 18.06
CA ASP A 435 -0.37 -4.16 19.36
C ASP A 435 0.07 -5.24 20.38
N ALA A 436 0.16 -6.50 19.95
CA ALA A 436 0.67 -7.58 20.79
C ALA A 436 2.13 -7.37 21.21
N ALA A 437 2.98 -6.82 20.34
CA ALA A 437 4.35 -6.48 20.71
C ALA A 437 4.38 -5.42 21.83
N HIS A 438 3.54 -4.39 21.75
CA HIS A 438 3.38 -3.40 22.82
C HIS A 438 2.90 -4.06 24.12
N HIS A 439 1.79 -4.80 24.09
CA HIS A 439 1.22 -5.43 25.27
C HIS A 439 2.19 -6.39 25.98
N ILE A 440 2.89 -7.22 25.21
CA ILE A 440 3.89 -8.15 25.74
C ILE A 440 5.10 -7.40 26.33
N TYR A 441 5.53 -6.30 25.69
CA TYR A 441 6.64 -5.48 26.15
C TYR A 441 6.30 -4.74 27.45
N ASP A 442 5.10 -4.17 27.52
CA ASP A 442 4.58 -3.43 28.69
C ASP A 442 4.44 -4.37 29.91
N GLN A 443 4.21 -5.67 29.69
CA GLN A 443 4.25 -6.70 30.74
C GLN A 443 5.67 -7.15 31.13
N GLY A 444 6.72 -6.46 30.64
CA GLY A 444 8.11 -6.68 31.02
C GLY A 444 8.75 -7.95 30.44
N LYS A 445 8.15 -8.55 29.41
CA LYS A 445 8.69 -9.74 28.74
C LYS A 445 9.89 -9.38 27.87
N GLN A 446 10.84 -10.30 27.70
CA GLN A 446 12.11 -10.01 27.02
C GLN A 446 12.43 -10.99 25.89
N SER A 447 11.95 -12.23 25.95
CA SER A 447 12.31 -13.32 25.02
C SER A 447 11.07 -13.95 24.38
N PRO A 448 10.36 -13.23 23.49
CA PRO A 448 9.14 -13.73 22.86
C PRO A 448 9.42 -14.82 21.81
N LEU A 449 8.57 -15.85 21.80
CA LEU A 449 8.46 -16.85 20.74
C LEU A 449 7.15 -16.67 19.97
N LEU A 450 7.25 -16.56 18.65
CA LEU A 450 6.10 -16.52 17.75
C LEU A 450 5.77 -17.93 17.26
N LEU A 451 4.57 -18.42 17.59
CA LEU A 451 3.99 -19.63 17.02
C LEU A 451 3.03 -19.26 15.88
N ILE A 452 3.49 -19.49 14.65
CA ILE A 452 2.80 -19.02 13.44
C ILE A 452 2.55 -20.17 12.45
N PRO A 453 1.48 -20.11 11.62
CA PRO A 453 1.23 -21.12 10.62
C PRO A 453 2.29 -21.04 9.51
N ARG A 454 2.63 -22.17 8.91
CA ARG A 454 3.54 -22.22 7.74
C ARG A 454 2.86 -21.64 6.49
N SER A 455 2.77 -20.32 6.42
CA SER A 455 2.09 -19.57 5.36
C SER A 455 2.66 -18.16 5.20
N ALA A 456 2.37 -17.52 4.06
CA ALA A 456 2.73 -16.12 3.83
C ALA A 456 2.12 -15.15 4.86
N LEU A 457 0.93 -15.48 5.40
CA LEU A 457 0.33 -14.70 6.49
C LEU A 457 1.19 -14.76 7.76
N GLY A 458 1.63 -15.97 8.14
CA GLY A 458 2.51 -16.16 9.29
C GLY A 458 3.80 -15.36 9.16
N ASP A 459 4.40 -15.35 7.97
CA ASP A 459 5.61 -14.57 7.69
C ASP A 459 5.40 -13.06 7.82
N ARG A 460 4.28 -12.52 7.33
CA ARG A 460 3.97 -11.08 7.47
C ARG A 460 3.71 -10.68 8.92
N VAL A 461 2.97 -11.50 9.67
CA VAL A 461 2.72 -11.27 11.10
C VAL A 461 4.01 -11.31 11.91
N ALA A 462 4.87 -12.29 11.67
CA ALA A 462 6.16 -12.37 12.36
C ALA A 462 7.06 -11.15 12.08
N ASN A 463 7.09 -10.68 10.83
CA ASN A 463 7.82 -9.47 10.47
C ASN A 463 7.21 -8.22 11.13
N ALA A 464 5.89 -8.08 11.15
CA ALA A 464 5.21 -6.94 11.77
C ALA A 464 5.48 -6.86 13.29
N PHE A 465 5.31 -7.99 14.00
CA PHE A 465 5.65 -8.09 15.42
C PHE A 465 7.11 -7.75 15.68
N THR A 466 8.03 -8.36 14.93
CA THR A 466 9.47 -8.21 15.14
C THR A 466 9.94 -6.78 14.92
N GLN A 467 9.45 -6.12 13.86
CA GLN A 467 9.76 -4.73 13.59
C GLN A 467 9.29 -3.80 14.72
N GLU A 468 8.10 -4.06 15.28
CA GLU A 468 7.59 -3.25 16.39
C GLU A 468 8.35 -3.52 17.67
N TRP A 469 8.63 -4.79 17.98
CA TRP A 469 9.44 -5.20 19.13
C TRP A 469 10.81 -4.51 19.14
N GLN A 470 11.48 -4.42 17.99
CA GLN A 470 12.75 -3.72 17.86
C GLN A 470 12.63 -2.21 18.08
N LYS A 471 11.55 -1.56 17.62
CA LYS A 471 11.32 -0.13 17.88
C LYS A 471 11.14 0.16 19.36
N LEU A 472 10.56 -0.77 20.10
CA LEU A 472 10.44 -0.72 21.56
C LEU A 472 11.78 -0.98 22.28
N GLY A 473 12.85 -1.26 21.55
CA GLY A 473 14.15 -1.63 22.14
C GLY A 473 14.22 -3.09 22.59
N GLY A 474 13.28 -3.92 22.16
CA GLY A 474 13.28 -5.36 22.38
C GLY A 474 14.38 -6.09 21.60
N GLY A 475 14.80 -7.24 22.13
CA GLY A 475 15.87 -8.07 21.57
C GLY A 475 15.42 -8.98 20.41
N ILE A 476 16.06 -10.15 20.33
CA ILE A 476 15.75 -11.14 19.30
C ILE A 476 14.37 -11.74 19.52
N VAL A 477 13.62 -11.89 18.44
CA VAL A 477 12.33 -12.57 18.41
C VAL A 477 12.53 -13.96 17.80
N LEU A 478 12.11 -15.00 18.51
CA LEU A 478 12.14 -16.35 18.00
C LEU A 478 10.84 -16.65 17.25
N GLN A 479 10.91 -17.53 16.25
CA GLN A 479 9.74 -18.07 15.57
C GLN A 479 9.81 -19.59 15.48
N GLN A 480 8.66 -20.22 15.56
CA GLN A 480 8.45 -21.61 15.23
C GLN A 480 7.16 -21.74 14.41
N LYS A 481 7.25 -22.51 13.32
CA LYS A 481 6.13 -22.69 12.39
C LYS A 481 5.39 -23.98 12.68
N PHE A 482 4.07 -23.93 12.76
CA PHE A 482 3.22 -25.11 12.86
C PHE A 482 2.53 -25.45 11.53
N GLY A 483 2.12 -26.71 11.42
CA GLY A 483 1.49 -27.29 10.23
C GLY A 483 -0.03 -27.15 10.22
N SER A 484 -0.69 -28.01 9.43
CA SER A 484 -2.16 -28.11 9.41
C SER A 484 -2.74 -28.69 10.70
N VAL A 485 -4.06 -28.54 10.90
CA VAL A 485 -4.80 -29.20 12.00
C VAL A 485 -4.58 -30.72 12.02
N ALA A 486 -4.49 -31.36 10.85
CA ALA A 486 -4.21 -32.79 10.76
C ALA A 486 -2.82 -33.15 11.34
N GLU A 487 -1.81 -32.33 11.04
CA GLU A 487 -0.45 -32.49 11.61
C GLU A 487 -0.43 -32.22 13.11
N LEU A 488 -1.16 -31.21 13.60
CA LEU A 488 -1.31 -30.94 15.03
C LEU A 488 -1.95 -32.14 15.75
N LYS A 489 -3.03 -32.70 15.19
CA LYS A 489 -3.70 -33.88 15.74
C LYS A 489 -2.79 -35.11 15.78
N MET A 490 -2.01 -35.35 14.73
CA MET A 490 -1.00 -36.41 14.72
C MET A 490 0.09 -36.16 15.78
N GLY A 491 0.52 -34.90 15.96
CA GLY A 491 1.51 -34.51 16.95
C GLY A 491 1.06 -34.74 18.40
N VAL A 492 -0.22 -34.53 18.69
CA VAL A 492 -0.83 -34.88 20.00
C VAL A 492 -0.79 -36.40 20.19
N ASN A 493 -1.25 -37.18 19.21
CA ASN A 493 -1.29 -38.64 19.30
C ASN A 493 0.11 -39.28 19.40
N GLY A 494 1.11 -38.66 18.78
CA GLY A 494 2.50 -39.12 18.79
C GLY A 494 3.31 -38.68 20.00
N GLY A 495 2.74 -37.89 20.93
CA GLY A 495 3.44 -37.42 22.13
C GLY A 495 4.59 -36.43 21.87
N ALA A 496 4.69 -35.86 20.66
CA ALA A 496 5.81 -34.98 20.27
C ALA A 496 5.73 -33.61 20.97
N GLY A 497 4.52 -33.07 21.12
CA GLY A 497 4.25 -31.77 21.75
C GLY A 497 4.89 -30.59 21.00
N ILE A 498 4.81 -29.39 21.58
CA ILE A 498 5.44 -28.17 21.05
C ILE A 498 6.45 -27.67 22.09
N ALA A 499 7.74 -27.75 21.77
CA ALA A 499 8.79 -27.18 22.60
C ALA A 499 8.79 -25.64 22.49
N LEU A 500 9.12 -24.94 23.57
CA LEU A 500 9.27 -23.47 23.55
C LEU A 500 10.66 -23.07 23.03
N THR A 501 10.95 -23.44 21.78
CA THR A 501 12.19 -23.10 21.08
C THR A 501 11.88 -22.71 19.63
N GLY A 502 12.75 -21.92 19.02
CA GLY A 502 12.55 -21.43 17.66
C GLY A 502 13.83 -20.95 17.01
N SER A 503 13.73 -20.51 15.76
CA SER A 503 14.81 -19.82 15.06
C SER A 503 14.58 -18.31 15.10
N PRO A 504 15.63 -17.47 15.11
CA PRO A 504 15.48 -16.02 15.02
C PRO A 504 14.69 -15.62 13.76
N VAL A 505 13.77 -14.67 13.89
CA VAL A 505 13.14 -14.03 12.73
C VAL A 505 14.21 -13.25 11.97
N ALA A 506 14.31 -13.39 10.65
CA ALA A 506 15.40 -12.79 9.86
C ALA A 506 15.53 -11.26 10.07
N ALA A 507 14.40 -10.57 10.25
CA ALA A 507 14.36 -9.13 10.55
C ALA A 507 14.94 -8.77 11.93
N SER A 508 14.96 -9.71 12.89
CA SER A 508 15.48 -9.49 14.24
C SER A 508 17.01 -9.48 14.32
N VAL A 509 17.70 -9.90 13.25
CA VAL A 509 19.14 -10.12 13.24
C VAL A 509 19.85 -8.92 12.59
N PRO A 510 20.79 -8.24 13.28
CA PRO A 510 21.58 -7.17 12.69
C PRO A 510 22.34 -7.66 11.45
N ALA A 511 22.15 -6.98 10.30
CA ALA A 511 22.90 -7.28 9.08
C ALA A 511 24.35 -6.80 9.23
N GLN A 512 25.28 -7.74 9.43
CA GLN A 512 26.72 -7.46 9.41
C GLN A 512 27.22 -7.55 7.96
N PRO A 513 27.85 -6.49 7.40
CA PRO A 513 28.42 -6.56 6.07
C PRO A 513 29.57 -7.58 6.04
N GLY A 514 29.53 -8.51 5.08
CA GLY A 514 30.64 -9.42 4.82
C GLY A 514 31.89 -8.66 4.36
N VAL A 515 33.07 -9.20 4.65
CA VAL A 515 34.34 -8.58 4.23
C VAL A 515 34.79 -9.21 2.92
N THR A 516 34.97 -8.41 1.87
CA THR A 516 35.54 -8.87 0.59
C THR A 516 37.05 -8.65 0.58
N ILE A 517 37.82 -9.74 0.53
CA ILE A 517 39.29 -9.69 0.39
C ILE A 517 39.66 -10.46 -0.88
N GLY A 518 40.28 -9.80 -1.86
CA GLY A 518 40.78 -10.44 -3.08
C GLY A 518 39.71 -11.07 -3.98
N GLY A 519 38.50 -10.49 -4.03
CA GLY A 519 37.39 -11.02 -4.84
C GLY A 519 36.62 -12.17 -4.20
N LEU A 520 36.98 -12.58 -2.98
CA LEU A 520 36.24 -13.54 -2.15
C LEU A 520 35.51 -12.78 -1.04
N THR A 521 34.17 -12.84 -1.05
CA THR A 521 33.32 -12.30 0.02
C THR A 521 33.20 -13.33 1.13
N ILE A 522 33.82 -13.06 2.28
CA ILE A 522 33.68 -13.87 3.49
C ILE A 522 32.44 -13.35 4.24
N PRO A 523 31.39 -14.18 4.43
CA PRO A 523 30.25 -13.81 5.26
C PRO A 523 30.70 -13.50 6.67
N ALA A 524 30.11 -12.49 7.32
CA ALA A 524 30.39 -12.22 8.72
C ALA A 524 30.05 -13.47 9.57
N PRO A 525 30.89 -13.84 10.56
CA PRO A 525 30.54 -14.91 11.49
C PRO A 525 29.24 -14.55 12.22
N PRO A 526 28.37 -15.54 12.52
CA PRO A 526 27.17 -15.27 13.29
C PRO A 526 27.56 -14.65 14.64
N THR A 527 26.94 -13.52 14.98
CA THR A 527 27.07 -12.85 16.28
C THR A 527 26.67 -13.77 17.42
N ASP A 528 27.18 -13.55 18.63
CA ASP A 528 26.74 -14.29 19.82
C ASP A 528 25.23 -14.22 19.98
N ALA A 529 24.57 -13.12 19.60
CA ALA A 529 23.11 -13.01 19.55
C ALA A 529 22.47 -14.00 18.54
N GLN A 530 23.11 -14.33 17.42
CA GLN A 530 22.66 -15.40 16.51
C GLN A 530 22.95 -16.82 17.04
N ILE A 531 23.89 -16.97 17.97
CA ILE A 531 24.32 -18.26 18.54
C ILE A 531 23.63 -18.56 19.88
N THR A 532 23.32 -17.54 20.68
CA THR A 532 22.75 -17.60 22.05
C THR A 532 21.40 -16.88 22.18
N GLY A 533 20.83 -16.34 21.09
CA GLY A 533 19.71 -15.38 21.07
C GLY A 533 18.34 -15.83 21.54
N GLY A 534 18.23 -16.95 22.24
CA GLY A 534 17.03 -17.33 22.94
C GLY A 534 17.37 -17.51 24.41
N GLY A 535 17.18 -16.46 25.22
CA GLY A 535 16.95 -16.69 26.64
C GLY A 535 15.80 -17.67 26.84
N ARG A 536 15.55 -18.12 28.07
CA ARG A 536 14.36 -18.92 28.35
C ARG A 536 13.13 -18.14 27.88
N VAL A 537 12.37 -18.70 26.95
CA VAL A 537 11.14 -18.10 26.41
C VAL A 537 10.21 -17.77 27.58
N ASP A 538 9.85 -16.49 27.72
CA ASP A 538 9.01 -15.95 28.79
C ASP A 538 7.64 -15.47 28.29
N ALA A 539 7.47 -15.38 26.96
CA ALA A 539 6.23 -15.06 26.28
C ALA A 539 6.09 -15.85 24.98
N VAL A 540 4.88 -16.34 24.68
CA VAL A 540 4.56 -17.02 23.42
C VAL A 540 3.37 -16.34 22.78
N TYR A 541 3.54 -15.76 21.59
CA TYR A 541 2.43 -15.20 20.82
C TYR A 541 2.01 -16.18 19.72
N ILE A 542 0.72 -16.56 19.73
CA ILE A 542 0.16 -17.63 18.93
C ILE A 542 -0.82 -17.06 17.90
N LEU A 543 -0.51 -17.22 16.61
CA LEU A 543 -1.43 -16.90 15.52
C LEU A 543 -2.14 -18.17 15.05
N ALA A 544 -3.31 -18.47 15.62
CA ALA A 544 -4.03 -19.71 15.36
C ALA A 544 -5.56 -19.51 15.26
N THR A 545 -6.25 -20.40 14.57
CA THR A 545 -7.72 -20.52 14.62
C THR A 545 -8.19 -21.15 15.93
N PRO A 546 -9.49 -21.14 16.26
CA PRO A 546 -10.01 -21.80 17.46
C PRO A 546 -9.74 -23.31 17.47
N GLU A 547 -9.80 -23.97 16.30
CA GLU A 547 -9.47 -25.39 16.17
C GLU A 547 -7.98 -25.64 16.38
N GLU A 548 -7.11 -24.83 15.79
CA GLU A 548 -5.65 -24.97 15.91
C GLU A 548 -5.18 -24.73 17.35
N ILE A 549 -5.68 -23.68 18.01
CA ILE A 549 -5.27 -23.34 19.38
C ILE A 549 -5.70 -24.40 20.40
N GLY A 550 -6.85 -25.06 20.14
CA GLY A 550 -7.33 -26.23 20.87
C GLY A 550 -6.32 -27.37 20.94
N PHE A 551 -5.45 -27.52 19.93
CA PHE A 551 -4.36 -28.49 19.95
C PHE A 551 -3.04 -27.89 20.44
N ILE A 552 -2.72 -26.66 20.03
CA ILE A 552 -1.43 -26.03 20.33
C ILE A 552 -1.20 -25.92 21.84
N LYS A 553 -2.17 -25.42 22.61
CA LYS A 553 -1.98 -25.22 24.05
C LYS A 553 -1.76 -26.54 24.80
N PRO A 554 -2.56 -27.60 24.60
CA PRO A 554 -2.25 -28.92 25.16
C PRO A 554 -0.88 -29.47 24.75
N MET A 555 -0.46 -29.28 23.49
CA MET A 555 0.86 -29.72 23.02
C MET A 555 2.01 -28.99 23.71
N ILE A 556 1.86 -27.69 24.01
CA ILE A 556 2.83 -26.93 24.80
C ILE A 556 2.89 -27.48 26.23
N ALA A 557 1.73 -27.67 26.87
CA ALA A 557 1.65 -28.20 28.23
C ALA A 557 2.23 -29.61 28.35
N MET A 558 1.99 -30.48 27.36
CA MET A 558 2.53 -31.84 27.32
C MET A 558 4.06 -31.87 27.27
N ARG A 559 4.69 -30.95 26.54
CA ARG A 559 6.15 -30.94 26.35
C ARG A 559 6.90 -30.20 27.44
N ASN A 560 6.34 -29.11 27.96
CA ASN A 560 7.02 -28.18 28.86
C ASN A 560 6.46 -28.18 30.29
N GLY A 561 5.39 -28.93 30.54
CA GLY A 561 4.61 -28.87 31.77
C GLY A 561 3.61 -27.71 31.78
N THR A 562 2.68 -27.73 32.73
CA THR A 562 1.67 -26.66 32.94
C THR A 562 2.26 -25.38 33.54
N GLN A 563 3.47 -25.43 34.08
CA GLN A 563 4.21 -24.30 34.65
C GLN A 563 5.49 -24.00 33.85
N SER A 564 5.35 -23.88 32.53
CA SER A 564 6.47 -23.60 31.62
C SER A 564 7.20 -22.28 31.91
N GLY A 565 6.58 -21.38 32.69
CA GLY A 565 7.09 -20.04 33.02
C GLY A 565 6.85 -19.00 31.92
N ALA A 566 6.37 -19.42 30.75
CA ALA A 566 6.02 -18.53 29.65
C ALA A 566 4.54 -18.15 29.68
N THR A 567 4.23 -16.87 29.51
CA THR A 567 2.85 -16.41 29.34
C THR A 567 2.41 -16.64 27.89
N LEU A 568 1.23 -17.21 27.69
CA LEU A 568 0.67 -17.46 26.36
C LEU A 568 -0.26 -16.31 25.96
N TYR A 569 -0.06 -15.82 24.74
CA TYR A 569 -0.84 -14.76 24.10
C TYR A 569 -1.35 -15.26 22.75
N ALA A 570 -2.53 -14.82 22.33
CA ALA A 570 -3.08 -15.14 21.02
C ALA A 570 -3.77 -13.94 20.38
N SER A 571 -3.88 -13.95 19.05
CA SER A 571 -4.70 -12.98 18.31
C SER A 571 -6.20 -13.28 18.45
N SER A 572 -7.05 -12.31 18.16
CA SER A 572 -8.51 -12.43 17.99
C SER A 572 -8.95 -13.60 17.10
N ARG A 573 -8.09 -14.02 16.16
CA ARG A 573 -8.32 -15.20 15.31
C ARG A 573 -8.55 -16.50 16.10
N SER A 574 -8.05 -16.61 17.33
CA SER A 574 -8.25 -17.79 18.17
C SER A 574 -9.59 -17.79 18.91
N ALA A 575 -10.27 -16.65 18.96
CA ALA A 575 -11.53 -16.49 19.67
C ALA A 575 -12.74 -16.80 18.79
N GLN A 576 -13.77 -17.40 19.38
CA GLN A 576 -15.06 -17.67 18.75
C GLN A 576 -16.20 -17.50 19.77
N GLY A 577 -17.37 -17.06 19.31
CA GLY A 577 -18.53 -16.79 20.17
C GLY A 577 -19.21 -18.01 20.76
N THR A 578 -18.96 -19.19 20.19
CA THR A 578 -19.59 -20.45 20.60
C THR A 578 -18.73 -21.28 21.55
N SER A 579 -17.58 -20.77 22.00
CA SER A 579 -16.72 -21.49 22.95
C SER A 579 -17.43 -21.67 24.29
N GLY A 580 -17.80 -22.92 24.57
CA GLY A 580 -18.41 -23.34 25.82
C GLY A 580 -17.43 -23.31 27.01
N PRO A 581 -17.93 -23.50 28.24
CA PRO A 581 -17.13 -23.48 29.47
C PRO A 581 -15.91 -24.43 29.43
N ASP A 582 -16.06 -25.62 28.84
CA ASP A 582 -14.99 -26.61 28.73
C ASP A 582 -13.78 -26.07 27.95
N PHE A 583 -14.02 -25.45 26.78
CA PHE A 583 -12.95 -24.82 26.00
C PHE A 583 -12.30 -23.68 26.79
N ARG A 584 -13.07 -22.89 27.54
CA ARG A 584 -12.53 -21.77 28.33
C ARG A 584 -11.63 -22.28 29.46
N LEU A 585 -12.02 -23.37 30.12
CA LEU A 585 -11.19 -24.06 31.12
C LEU A 585 -9.93 -24.66 30.50
N GLU A 586 -10.03 -25.28 29.33
CA GLU A 586 -8.85 -25.74 28.58
C GLU A 586 -7.91 -24.59 28.22
N MET A 587 -8.47 -23.40 27.95
CA MET A 587 -7.75 -22.17 27.63
C MET A 587 -7.31 -21.35 28.86
N GLU A 588 -7.49 -21.82 30.09
CA GLU A 588 -7.05 -21.16 31.35
C GLU A 588 -5.67 -20.47 31.28
N GLY A 589 -5.61 -19.19 31.61
CA GLY A 589 -4.39 -18.38 31.66
C GLY A 589 -3.89 -17.88 30.29
N LEU A 590 -4.49 -18.30 29.18
CA LEU A 590 -4.21 -17.73 27.86
C LEU A 590 -4.79 -16.30 27.80
N GLN A 591 -3.95 -15.34 27.42
CA GLN A 591 -4.40 -13.99 27.07
C GLN A 591 -4.65 -13.90 25.56
N TYR A 592 -5.64 -13.13 25.13
CA TYR A 592 -5.86 -12.87 23.71
C TYR A 592 -6.42 -11.48 23.46
N SER A 593 -6.08 -10.90 22.32
CA SER A 593 -6.62 -9.62 21.88
C SER A 593 -7.99 -9.78 21.24
N GLU A 594 -8.87 -8.80 21.43
CA GLU A 594 -10.18 -8.74 20.80
C GLU A 594 -10.63 -7.28 20.62
N ILE A 595 -11.53 -7.05 19.67
CA ILE A 595 -12.13 -5.72 19.50
C ILE A 595 -12.98 -5.33 20.72
N PRO A 596 -12.97 -4.06 21.14
CA PRO A 596 -13.71 -3.59 22.31
C PRO A 596 -15.20 -3.96 22.32
N MET A 597 -15.85 -3.99 21.15
CA MET A 597 -17.26 -4.43 21.04
C MET A 597 -17.46 -5.87 21.54
N LEU A 598 -16.60 -6.81 21.13
CA LEU A 598 -16.68 -8.22 21.51
C LEU A 598 -16.05 -8.50 22.89
N ALA A 599 -15.25 -7.56 23.40
CA ALA A 599 -14.76 -7.55 24.78
C ALA A 599 -15.79 -7.04 25.81
N GLY A 600 -16.98 -6.63 25.35
CA GLY A 600 -18.06 -6.15 26.23
C GLY A 600 -18.11 -4.64 26.45
N GLY A 601 -17.27 -3.86 25.76
CA GLY A 601 -17.27 -2.39 25.87
C GLY A 601 -18.51 -1.71 25.26
N ASN A 602 -19.28 -2.42 24.42
CA ASN A 602 -20.53 -1.93 23.84
C ASN A 602 -21.56 -3.06 23.71
N MET A 603 -22.20 -3.41 24.83
CA MET A 603 -23.14 -4.52 24.91
C MET A 603 -24.35 -4.42 23.96
N PRO A 604 -25.03 -3.26 23.81
CA PRO A 604 -26.15 -3.15 22.87
C PRO A 604 -25.73 -3.41 21.43
N LEU A 605 -24.62 -2.82 20.99
CA LEU A 605 -24.10 -3.03 19.64
C LEU A 605 -23.64 -4.47 19.44
N MET A 606 -23.01 -5.08 20.45
CA MET A 606 -22.57 -6.47 20.39
C MET A 606 -23.76 -7.41 20.16
N GLN A 607 -24.86 -7.25 20.90
CA GLN A 607 -26.07 -8.07 20.70
C GLN A 607 -26.69 -7.89 19.31
N GLN A 608 -26.73 -6.65 18.82
CA GLN A 608 -27.19 -6.34 17.48
C GLN A 608 -26.29 -6.98 16.41
N ALA A 609 -24.97 -6.87 16.54
CA ALA A 609 -24.01 -7.43 15.59
C ALA A 609 -24.08 -8.96 15.57
N LEU A 610 -24.06 -9.62 16.74
CA LEU A 610 -24.08 -11.08 16.85
C LEU A 610 -25.39 -11.68 16.35
N SER A 611 -26.53 -11.02 16.58
CA SER A 611 -27.81 -11.46 16.01
C SER A 611 -27.84 -11.33 14.48
N ALA A 612 -27.28 -10.26 13.91
CA ALA A 612 -27.22 -10.05 12.46
C ALA A 612 -26.33 -11.08 11.74
N VAL A 613 -25.29 -11.59 12.41
CA VAL A 613 -24.28 -12.47 11.80
C VAL A 613 -24.31 -13.90 12.33
N HIS A 614 -25.38 -14.31 13.02
CA HIS A 614 -25.56 -15.67 13.54
C HIS A 614 -24.42 -16.13 14.47
N ASN A 615 -23.94 -15.24 15.34
CA ASN A 615 -22.81 -15.46 16.26
C ASN A 615 -21.44 -15.75 15.61
N ASP A 616 -21.28 -15.50 14.29
CA ASP A 616 -19.97 -15.55 13.65
C ASP A 616 -19.13 -14.31 14.04
N TYR A 617 -18.10 -14.52 14.86
CA TYR A 617 -17.21 -13.43 15.32
C TYR A 617 -16.43 -12.78 14.18
N SER A 618 -16.07 -13.51 13.13
CA SER A 618 -15.36 -12.94 11.99
C SER A 618 -16.25 -11.92 11.27
N LEU A 619 -17.54 -12.26 11.10
CA LEU A 619 -18.53 -11.33 10.55
C LEU A 619 -18.90 -10.23 11.55
N ALA A 620 -18.97 -10.51 12.85
CA ALA A 620 -19.22 -9.49 13.87
C ALA A 620 -18.13 -8.41 13.88
N ARG A 621 -16.86 -8.78 13.70
CA ARG A 621 -15.75 -7.82 13.53
C ARG A 621 -15.93 -6.97 12.27
N MET A 622 -16.39 -7.55 11.16
CA MET A 622 -16.71 -6.80 9.94
C MET A 622 -17.91 -5.85 10.14
N TYR A 623 -18.88 -6.24 10.97
CA TYR A 623 -19.98 -5.36 11.35
C TYR A 623 -19.47 -4.15 12.14
N ALA A 624 -18.62 -4.38 13.16
CA ALA A 624 -17.96 -3.32 13.92
C ALA A 624 -17.09 -2.42 13.04
N MET A 625 -16.42 -2.99 12.02
CA MET A 625 -15.67 -2.22 11.02
C MET A 625 -16.59 -1.26 10.24
N GLY A 626 -17.78 -1.70 9.86
CA GLY A 626 -18.78 -0.83 9.23
C GLY A 626 -19.19 0.35 10.14
N VAL A 627 -19.41 0.07 11.42
CA VAL A 627 -19.76 1.08 12.43
C VAL A 627 -18.64 2.11 12.60
N ASP A 628 -17.40 1.65 12.75
CA ASP A 628 -16.26 2.53 12.92
C ASP A 628 -15.90 3.26 11.63
N ALA A 629 -16.16 2.68 10.45
CA ALA A 629 -15.99 3.37 9.18
C ALA A 629 -16.91 4.59 9.03
N TRP A 630 -18.14 4.55 9.60
CA TRP A 630 -18.99 5.75 9.70
C TRP A 630 -18.34 6.81 10.58
N THR A 631 -17.81 6.42 11.73
CA THR A 631 -17.15 7.34 12.66
C THR A 631 -15.91 7.98 12.04
N LEU A 632 -15.05 7.16 11.42
CA LEU A 632 -13.86 7.62 10.70
C LEU A 632 -14.19 8.51 9.51
N ALA A 633 -15.29 8.25 8.79
CA ALA A 633 -15.72 9.12 7.69
C ALA A 633 -16.13 10.52 8.17
N ASN A 634 -16.80 10.60 9.33
CA ASN A 634 -17.17 11.88 9.97
C ASN A 634 -15.97 12.65 10.52
N HIS A 635 -14.91 11.94 10.92
CA HIS A 635 -13.68 12.51 11.46
C HIS A 635 -12.49 12.43 10.48
N PHE A 636 -12.74 12.26 9.18
CA PHE A 636 -11.70 11.99 8.19
C PHE A 636 -10.64 13.09 8.13
N SER A 637 -11.06 14.36 8.25
CA SER A 637 -10.15 15.49 8.19
C SER A 637 -9.30 15.59 9.46
N GLN A 638 -9.91 15.35 10.63
CA GLN A 638 -9.25 15.34 11.93
C GLN A 638 -8.22 14.21 12.02
N MET A 639 -8.58 12.98 11.61
CA MET A 639 -7.67 11.83 11.59
C MET A 639 -6.41 12.11 10.75
N ARG A 640 -6.52 12.94 9.70
CA ARG A 640 -5.36 13.31 8.86
C ARG A 640 -4.57 14.50 9.41
N GLN A 641 -5.26 15.54 9.86
CA GLN A 641 -4.64 16.85 10.14
C GLN A 641 -4.19 17.02 11.59
N VAL A 642 -4.87 16.35 12.54
CA VAL A 642 -4.61 16.51 13.96
C VAL A 642 -3.72 15.36 14.44
N GLN A 643 -2.46 15.67 14.70
CA GLN A 643 -1.51 14.68 15.22
C GLN A 643 -1.98 14.14 16.58
N GLY A 644 -1.98 12.82 16.74
CA GLY A 644 -2.41 12.16 17.98
C GLY A 644 -3.92 12.19 18.21
N PHE A 645 -4.73 12.55 17.21
CA PHE A 645 -6.18 12.42 17.29
C PHE A 645 -6.56 10.93 17.42
N GLU A 646 -7.42 10.66 18.39
CA GLU A 646 -7.81 9.30 18.80
C GLU A 646 -9.32 9.18 18.83
N ILE A 647 -9.83 8.04 18.34
CA ILE A 647 -11.25 7.69 18.38
C ILE A 647 -11.38 6.38 19.17
N ASN A 648 -12.18 6.37 20.23
CA ASN A 648 -12.53 5.13 20.94
C ASN A 648 -13.61 4.37 20.16
N GLY A 649 -13.17 3.58 19.19
CA GLY A 649 -14.00 2.79 18.30
C GLY A 649 -14.36 1.41 18.83
N ASN A 650 -15.32 0.78 18.16
CA ASN A 650 -15.78 -0.58 18.43
C ASN A 650 -14.77 -1.65 17.99
N THR A 651 -13.82 -1.28 17.13
CA THR A 651 -12.72 -2.11 16.61
C THR A 651 -11.37 -1.84 17.28
N GLY A 652 -11.31 -0.91 18.25
CA GLY A 652 -10.13 -0.52 19.00
C GLY A 652 -10.06 0.99 19.22
N ALA A 653 -9.08 1.45 20.01
CA ALA A 653 -8.72 2.86 19.99
C ALA A 653 -7.99 3.16 18.68
N LEU A 654 -8.55 4.06 17.87
CA LEU A 654 -8.14 4.31 16.48
C LEU A 654 -7.28 5.57 16.42
N THR A 655 -6.08 5.45 15.86
CA THR A 655 -5.17 6.57 15.59
C THR A 655 -4.67 6.50 14.17
N ALA A 656 -4.23 7.61 13.57
CA ALA A 656 -3.63 7.60 12.24
C ALA A 656 -2.10 7.71 12.29
N SER A 657 -1.43 6.92 11.47
CA SER A 657 -0.02 7.16 11.13
C SER A 657 0.13 8.39 10.22
N PRO A 658 1.36 8.91 10.03
CA PRO A 658 1.60 10.01 9.08
C PRO A 658 1.20 9.70 7.63
N ASP A 659 1.11 8.43 7.25
CA ASP A 659 0.65 8.02 5.91
C ASP A 659 -0.87 7.73 5.89
N CYS A 660 -1.59 8.16 6.93
CA CYS A 660 -3.01 7.94 7.18
C CYS A 660 -3.43 6.45 7.18
N VAL A 661 -2.56 5.58 7.72
CA VAL A 661 -2.94 4.20 8.08
C VAL A 661 -3.55 4.22 9.48
N ILE A 662 -4.76 3.70 9.61
CA ILE A 662 -5.47 3.66 10.89
C ILE A 662 -4.94 2.48 11.71
N ASN A 663 -4.20 2.79 12.77
CA ASN A 663 -3.75 1.84 13.77
C ASN A 663 -4.85 1.63 14.82
N ARG A 664 -4.85 0.46 15.44
CA ARG A 664 -5.87 0.06 16.43
C ARG A 664 -5.19 -0.49 17.65
N LYS A 665 -5.53 0.04 18.83
CA LYS A 665 -5.21 -0.59 20.11
C LYS A 665 -6.38 -1.49 20.53
N LEU A 666 -6.12 -2.77 20.74
CA LEU A 666 -7.15 -3.75 21.05
C LEU A 666 -7.37 -3.92 22.56
N SER A 667 -8.49 -4.54 22.93
CA SER A 667 -8.73 -4.97 24.30
C SER A 667 -8.08 -6.33 24.51
N TRP A 668 -7.40 -6.52 25.64
CA TRP A 668 -6.81 -7.79 26.00
C TRP A 668 -7.69 -8.50 27.03
N LEU A 669 -7.98 -9.76 26.75
CA LEU A 669 -8.84 -10.63 27.56
C LEU A 669 -8.03 -11.85 28.02
N LYS A 670 -8.48 -12.48 29.09
CA LYS A 670 -7.85 -13.65 29.69
C LYS A 670 -8.91 -14.69 30.05
N TYR A 671 -8.63 -15.94 29.72
CA TYR A 671 -9.43 -17.07 30.22
C TYR A 671 -9.05 -17.33 31.70
N GLN A 672 -10.03 -17.23 32.60
CA GLN A 672 -9.82 -17.45 34.02
C GLN A 672 -11.02 -18.14 34.65
N GLN A 673 -10.80 -19.29 35.27
CA GLN A 673 -11.81 -20.12 35.94
C GLN A 673 -13.02 -20.46 35.05
N GLY A 674 -12.79 -20.62 33.73
CA GLY A 674 -13.85 -20.89 32.76
C GLY A 674 -14.64 -19.64 32.31
N GLU A 675 -14.26 -18.47 32.80
CA GLU A 675 -14.79 -17.17 32.38
C GLU A 675 -13.76 -16.40 31.54
N ILE A 676 -14.23 -15.29 30.94
CA ILE A 676 -13.39 -14.37 30.17
C ILE A 676 -13.39 -13.05 30.94
N VAL A 677 -12.21 -12.61 31.37
CA VAL A 677 -12.00 -11.38 32.13
C VAL A 677 -11.01 -10.47 31.40
N PRO A 678 -11.00 -9.14 31.65
CA PRO A 678 -9.94 -8.26 31.15
C PRO A 678 -8.56 -8.73 31.60
N ALA A 679 -7.58 -8.70 30.71
CA ALA A 679 -6.18 -8.98 31.04
C ALA A 679 -5.54 -7.69 31.59
N SER A 680 -5.28 -7.68 32.90
CA SER A 680 -4.56 -6.63 33.63
C SER A 680 -3.06 -6.68 33.39
#